data_AF-A0A1A8BWD6-F1
#
_entry.id   AF-A0A1A8BWD6-F1
#
_cell.length_a   1.000
_cell.length_b   1.000
_cell.length_c   1.000
_cell.angle_alpha   90.00
_cell.angle_beta   90.00
_cell.angle_gamma   90.00
#
_symmetry.space_group_name_H-M   'P 1'
#
loop_
_entity.id
_entity.type
_entity.pdbx_description
1 polymer ?
#
loop_
_entity_poly.entity_id
_entity_poly.type
_entity_poly.pdbx_seq_one_letter_code
_entity_poly.pdbx_strand_id
1 'polypeptide(L)'
;MAGTQWELPPELCCRPLAFVALTGLDVVFNAVHRAIWDAFCANRRADRVPISFKVLPGDHEYPKCRSKRTSYEWYIPKGILKTGWMNKHLNLVPALVVLFYELDWDDPQWKEKQSECATKVEIVRTSLQGRNTKVAVVLIQKKTPLPPGEDLVASERASALCNACDLSGKSLFVLPHTDHLVGYIIRLENAFYEHAQTYYYTEIRRVKSHKEFLNKTTHQLLFVRHQFKIAFFSELKQDTQNALKYYKTAYSLVHELRVHETNMLEIKTMAGFINYKICRLCFQHNTPLDAIAQFRKHIDLCKKKIGCAELAFEHSAWMSKQFQSFGELFDEAIKLGLTAIQTQNPGFYYQQGACYSQDRKQLAQQLCQIGASFPAQVPVETQSGGLDFYGQRLWRQGHQSIDPPDADKEKSGILALQMKERDVPHSELIIALLSNAVAQFKKYKCPRMKSHLMVQMGEEYYHAKDYIKALKLLDYVMCDYRTERWWGLLTAILNTALCCAYLMASVKDYIIYSMELLGRASTLKEEQKSRIQKNLFRVLMNEVPEAEPECDPSSVSAARSLWTDRTALAGSNELTIEVQDYVPFIQCKAKFQSPSFHVDQSIQLQVFLRADCPHPVSFNKLAVSFSNQEYNQWCAAKSQGPDSLTLLPGKTKCCNFSFVAKTEDVGKKVEITGIELVLGSDSGRCVFLSWRGAGGDTASAQEALQASRSSRRWWRGLGARQELDWDSLTVQHSTMIISRIPKISVHLSHQPPVLKNEMYCICFTVQSQEAAVAQDIRLTAGLKPGQDANLGLATHVTLDGSSVCDDGAPALLTDVPLGDLKPGEKLERCVFVRCASTGPRVFLFQVAYSIDTEVEGRQIVCRCHKDEMVTIETVVPFEVSVKFVSTKFEPLEQVAVDIPFLLMTDLVSLSPWPLMLSSSSLQLLTLSSSTTQLQSQLQHVVIQTGECASECFCLRCPSGTNSANTVATGQYLVSWRRQASGPDGPLIQTTVSLPHVILESVPVYITADLPSFGRVRESFPVRYHIENRTALVQEVEIAVEPSDAFMFSGLKQVRLRILPGTQQQMLYNYYPLMAGYQTLPQLNVCLPRCPDSNSLALRRFLPQHIFVKPQGRQLDDTSIAAA
;
A
#
# COMPACT_ATOMS: atom_id res chain seq x y z
N MET A 1 39.80 23.45 30.34
CA MET A 1 40.04 23.69 28.91
C MET A 1 39.75 25.15 28.63
N ALA A 2 40.78 25.95 28.32
CA ALA A 2 40.56 27.31 27.85
C ALA A 2 39.84 27.22 26.51
N GLY A 3 38.62 27.76 26.42
CA GLY A 3 37.79 27.74 25.22
C GLY A 3 38.58 28.19 24.00
N THR A 4 38.30 27.56 22.86
CA THR A 4 38.95 27.95 21.61
C THR A 4 38.69 29.44 21.34
N GLN A 5 39.67 30.17 20.79
CA GLN A 5 39.59 31.62 20.52
C GLN A 5 38.35 32.06 19.72
N TRP A 6 37.68 31.10 19.08
CA TRP A 6 36.53 31.29 18.20
C TRP A 6 35.19 30.99 18.86
N GLU A 7 35.17 30.44 20.07
CA GLU A 7 33.92 30.22 20.82
C GLU A 7 33.25 31.55 21.16
N LEU A 8 31.94 31.58 20.99
CA LEU A 8 31.14 32.72 21.42
C LEU A 8 31.13 32.76 22.96
N PRO A 9 31.33 33.93 23.59
CA PRO A 9 31.28 34.05 25.05
C PRO A 9 29.93 33.57 25.60
N PRO A 10 29.89 32.83 26.70
CA PRO A 10 28.63 32.36 27.29
C PRO A 10 27.70 33.53 27.66
N GLU A 11 28.26 34.68 28.02
CA GLU A 11 27.51 35.92 28.29
C GLU A 11 26.79 36.46 27.05
N LEU A 12 27.32 36.18 25.84
CA LEU A 12 26.68 36.57 24.58
C LEU A 12 25.55 35.60 24.22
N CYS A 13 25.77 34.30 24.43
CA CYS A 13 24.82 33.22 24.10
C CYS A 13 23.64 33.13 25.08
N CYS A 14 23.80 33.53 26.33
CA CYS A 14 22.70 33.51 27.30
C CYS A 14 21.57 34.49 26.92
N ARG A 15 20.35 34.23 27.38
CA ARG A 15 19.27 35.24 27.33
C ARG A 15 19.54 36.25 28.45
N PRO A 16 19.79 37.55 28.16
CA PRO A 16 20.04 38.52 29.22
C PRO A 16 18.78 38.68 30.09
N LEU A 17 18.92 38.47 31.40
CA LEU A 17 17.87 38.64 32.39
C LEU A 17 18.25 39.78 33.34
N ALA A 18 17.24 40.47 33.88
CA ALA A 18 17.47 41.51 34.87
C ALA A 18 18.12 40.91 36.12
N PHE A 19 19.25 41.46 36.58
CA PHE A 19 19.95 40.93 37.74
C PHE A 19 19.46 41.60 39.03
N VAL A 20 18.93 40.81 39.97
CA VAL A 20 18.49 41.27 41.30
C VAL A 20 19.24 40.48 42.38
N ALA A 21 19.87 41.19 43.31
CA ALA A 21 20.53 40.58 44.45
C ALA A 21 19.60 40.57 45.66
N LEU A 22 19.51 39.44 46.34
CA LEU A 22 18.77 39.30 47.60
C LEU A 22 19.79 39.20 48.73
N THR A 23 19.60 39.96 49.80
CA THR A 23 20.48 39.94 50.98
C THR A 23 19.67 39.91 52.27
N GLY A 24 20.28 39.54 53.39
CA GLY A 24 19.59 39.35 54.67
C GLY A 24 18.87 38.00 54.82
N LEU A 25 18.91 37.12 53.82
CA LEU A 25 18.40 35.75 53.89
C LEU A 25 19.52 34.77 54.28
N ASP A 26 19.36 34.10 55.42
CA ASP A 26 20.19 32.96 55.83
C ASP A 26 19.60 31.65 55.28
N VAL A 27 20.00 31.28 54.07
CA VAL A 27 19.53 30.06 53.40
C VAL A 27 20.18 28.77 53.93
N VAL A 28 21.13 28.86 54.87
CA VAL A 28 21.85 27.70 55.40
C VAL A 28 21.21 27.24 56.71
N PHE A 29 20.93 28.16 57.63
CA PHE A 29 20.47 27.82 58.98
C PHE A 29 19.02 28.19 59.28
N ASN A 30 18.36 29.03 58.46
CA ASN A 30 16.96 29.43 58.67
C ASN A 30 16.03 28.80 57.60
N ALA A 31 15.12 27.94 58.06
CA ALA A 31 14.17 27.23 57.19
C ALA A 31 13.17 28.16 56.48
N VAL A 32 12.73 29.24 57.13
CA VAL A 32 11.84 30.25 56.54
C VAL A 32 12.55 30.97 55.39
N HIS A 33 13.79 31.39 55.62
CA HIS A 33 14.63 32.01 54.60
C HIS A 33 14.92 31.07 53.41
N ARG A 34 15.19 29.80 53.69
CA ARG A 34 15.34 28.76 52.65
C ARG A 34 14.07 28.63 51.81
N ALA A 35 12.90 28.57 52.44
CA ALA A 35 11.60 28.48 51.76
C ALA A 35 11.31 29.72 50.88
N ILE A 36 11.64 30.93 51.36
CA ILE A 36 11.51 32.17 50.59
C ILE A 36 12.40 32.13 49.35
N TRP A 37 13.67 31.75 49.51
CA TRP A 37 14.60 31.63 48.40
C TRP A 37 14.17 30.55 47.40
N ASP A 38 13.72 29.39 47.88
CA ASP A 38 13.19 28.33 47.02
C ASP A 38 11.95 28.79 46.25
N ALA A 39 11.09 29.64 46.81
CA ALA A 39 9.94 30.21 46.09
C ALA A 39 10.34 31.17 44.94
N PHE A 40 11.49 31.85 45.04
CA PHE A 40 12.05 32.64 43.93
C PHE A 40 12.71 31.76 42.85
N CYS A 41 13.29 30.62 43.22
CA CYS A 41 14.09 29.80 42.30
C CYS A 41 13.37 28.59 41.69
N ALA A 42 12.47 27.95 42.44
CA ALA A 42 11.83 26.69 42.02
C ALA A 42 10.80 26.91 40.90
N ASN A 43 10.82 26.00 39.91
CA ASN A 43 9.83 25.87 38.84
C ASN A 43 9.42 27.21 38.20
N ARG A 44 10.39 28.08 37.86
CA ARG A 44 10.14 29.33 37.13
C ARG A 44 9.55 29.03 35.75
N ARG A 45 8.22 29.00 35.66
CA ARG A 45 7.45 28.90 34.43
C ARG A 45 7.63 30.18 33.58
N ALA A 46 7.35 30.09 32.28
CA ALA A 46 7.60 31.16 31.30
C ALA A 46 6.74 32.43 31.51
N ASP A 47 5.68 32.34 32.31
CA ASP A 47 4.80 33.44 32.72
C ASP A 47 5.40 34.33 33.82
N ARG A 48 6.41 33.84 34.56
CA ARG A 48 7.12 34.66 35.56
C ARG A 48 8.03 35.68 34.88
N VAL A 49 8.21 36.83 35.54
CA VAL A 49 9.09 37.89 35.03
C VAL A 49 10.54 37.42 34.85
N PRO A 50 11.24 37.91 33.81
CA PRO A 50 12.57 37.44 33.42
C PRO A 50 13.68 38.09 34.27
N ILE A 51 13.78 37.65 35.52
CA ILE A 51 14.78 38.08 36.51
C ILE A 51 15.74 36.92 36.83
N SER A 52 17.02 37.25 36.96
CA SER A 52 18.04 36.41 37.57
C SER A 52 18.25 36.86 39.01
N PHE A 53 18.02 35.94 39.96
CA PHE A 53 18.20 36.21 41.39
C PHE A 53 19.50 35.57 41.90
N LYS A 54 20.18 36.26 42.83
CA LYS A 54 21.32 35.71 43.56
C LYS A 54 21.28 36.16 45.02
N VAL A 55 21.39 35.21 45.94
CA VAL A 55 21.60 35.54 47.35
C VAL A 55 23.05 35.95 47.56
N LEU A 56 23.25 37.12 48.17
CA LEU A 56 24.56 37.68 48.50
C LEU A 56 24.59 38.09 49.98
N PRO A 57 25.74 37.97 50.66
CA PRO A 57 25.87 38.42 52.04
C PRO A 57 25.69 39.94 52.15
N GLY A 58 25.30 40.43 53.33
CA GLY A 58 24.97 41.85 53.55
C GLY A 58 26.14 42.82 53.38
N ASP A 59 27.35 42.32 53.59
CA ASP A 59 28.63 42.99 53.43
C ASP A 59 29.32 42.69 52.08
N HIS A 60 28.57 42.15 51.11
CA HIS A 60 29.13 41.81 49.80
C HIS A 60 29.78 43.02 49.11
N GLU A 61 31.05 42.89 48.76
CA GLU A 61 31.76 43.94 48.03
C GLU A 61 31.44 43.91 46.53
N TYR A 62 30.64 44.87 46.09
CA TYR A 62 30.38 45.07 44.66
C TYR A 62 31.61 45.70 43.97
N PRO A 63 31.83 45.42 42.67
CA PRO A 63 32.94 46.03 41.94
C PRO A 63 32.88 47.56 42.05
N LYS A 64 33.99 48.26 42.33
CA LYS A 64 33.99 49.72 42.49
C LYS A 64 33.58 50.44 41.19
N CYS A 65 32.94 51.61 41.30
CA CYS A 65 32.67 52.47 40.14
C CYS A 65 33.96 53.20 39.76
N ARG A 66 34.43 53.06 38.51
CA ARG A 66 35.57 53.86 38.02
C ARG A 66 35.14 55.31 37.86
N SER A 67 36.07 56.24 38.09
CA SER A 67 35.83 57.68 37.91
C SER A 67 35.24 57.95 36.52
N LYS A 68 34.15 58.73 36.50
CA LYS A 68 33.45 59.08 35.26
C LYS A 68 34.29 60.12 34.53
N ARG A 69 34.57 59.88 33.25
CA ARG A 69 35.27 60.86 32.41
C ARG A 69 34.30 61.95 31.98
N THR A 70 34.70 63.20 32.17
CA THR A 70 33.93 64.40 31.84
C THR A 70 34.17 64.88 30.40
N SER A 71 35.29 64.51 29.76
CA SER A 71 35.58 64.83 28.35
C SER A 71 36.25 63.66 27.61
N TYR A 72 36.04 63.60 26.29
CA TYR A 72 36.64 62.63 25.36
C TYR A 72 37.64 63.26 24.39
N GLU A 73 37.87 64.57 24.44
CA GLU A 73 38.63 65.32 23.43
C GLU A 73 40.02 64.73 23.12
N TRP A 74 40.76 64.30 24.14
CA TRP A 74 42.10 63.72 24.03
C TRP A 74 42.14 62.20 24.18
N TYR A 75 40.98 61.52 24.15
CA TYR A 75 40.92 60.09 24.44
C TYR A 75 40.99 59.22 23.19
N ILE A 76 42.08 58.47 23.08
CA ILE A 76 42.24 57.44 22.06
C ILE A 76 41.65 56.11 22.56
N PRO A 77 40.61 55.55 21.91
CA PRO A 77 40.05 54.28 22.30
C PRO A 77 41.04 53.13 22.06
N LYS A 78 41.26 52.29 23.09
CA LYS A 78 42.15 51.13 23.02
C LYS A 78 41.52 49.84 22.45
N GLY A 79 40.23 49.86 22.12
CA GLY A 79 39.47 48.68 21.71
C GLY A 79 37.97 48.96 21.52
N ILE A 80 37.20 47.97 21.06
CA ILE A 80 35.75 48.07 20.86
C ILE A 80 34.99 47.67 22.12
N LEU A 81 35.08 46.42 22.60
CA LEU A 81 34.32 45.96 23.77
C LEU A 81 35.22 45.18 24.73
N LYS A 82 35.17 45.56 26.01
CA LYS A 82 35.93 44.89 27.06
C LYS A 82 35.35 43.52 27.40
N THR A 83 36.21 42.54 27.62
CA THR A 83 35.81 41.14 27.89
C THR A 83 34.90 41.01 29.11
N GLY A 84 35.28 41.63 30.25
CA GLY A 84 34.47 41.59 31.48
C GLY A 84 33.21 42.46 31.49
N TRP A 85 32.89 43.22 30.42
CA TRP A 85 31.77 44.17 30.47
C TRP A 85 30.39 43.49 30.51
N MET A 86 30.17 42.42 29.74
CA MET A 86 28.89 41.70 29.75
C MET A 86 28.67 40.98 31.08
N ASN A 87 29.66 40.20 31.54
CA ASN A 87 29.62 39.50 32.83
C ASN A 87 29.35 40.46 34.00
N LYS A 88 29.95 41.66 33.97
CA LYS A 88 29.69 42.70 34.98
C LYS A 88 28.20 43.01 35.14
N HIS A 89 27.46 43.12 34.06
CA HIS A 89 26.04 43.51 34.10
C HIS A 89 25.07 42.34 34.18
N LEU A 90 25.54 41.11 33.93
CA LEU A 90 24.76 39.89 34.12
C LEU A 90 24.85 39.34 35.55
N ASN A 91 26.05 39.38 36.17
CA ASN A 91 26.32 38.58 37.38
C ASN A 91 26.95 39.35 38.55
N LEU A 92 27.55 40.52 38.31
CA LEU A 92 28.32 41.24 39.35
C LEU A 92 27.62 42.51 39.85
N VAL A 93 26.86 43.20 39.00
CA VAL A 93 26.26 44.49 39.32
C VAL A 93 24.74 44.39 39.18
N PRO A 94 24.01 44.26 40.29
CA PRO A 94 22.56 44.14 40.25
C PRO A 94 21.90 45.46 39.87
N ALA A 95 20.74 45.36 39.24
CA ALA A 95 19.84 46.49 38.99
C ALA A 95 19.12 46.92 40.29
N LEU A 96 18.85 45.96 41.18
CA LEU A 96 18.22 46.14 42.47
C LEU A 96 18.88 45.23 43.51
N VAL A 97 19.18 45.75 44.70
CA VAL A 97 19.49 44.95 45.89
C VAL A 97 18.28 44.98 46.82
N VAL A 98 17.81 43.82 47.24
CA VAL A 98 16.66 43.66 48.12
C VAL A 98 17.14 43.10 49.45
N LEU A 99 17.02 43.89 50.52
CA LEU A 99 17.31 43.47 51.89
C LEU A 99 16.06 42.86 52.51
N PHE A 100 16.13 41.58 52.87
CA PHE A 100 15.13 40.91 53.69
C PHE A 100 15.46 41.12 55.15
N TYR A 101 14.44 41.47 55.94
CA TYR A 101 14.59 41.75 57.35
C TYR A 101 13.36 41.25 58.11
N GLU A 102 13.56 40.45 59.15
CA GLU A 102 12.47 39.94 60.00
C GLU A 102 12.02 41.05 60.97
N LEU A 103 10.80 41.56 60.80
CA LEU A 103 10.23 42.62 61.64
C LEU A 103 8.70 42.71 61.50
N ASP A 104 8.00 42.43 62.60
CA ASP A 104 6.55 42.58 62.70
C ASP A 104 6.17 44.02 63.12
N TRP A 105 5.00 44.49 62.69
CA TRP A 105 4.54 45.86 62.99
C TRP A 105 4.20 46.10 64.46
N ASP A 106 4.02 45.05 65.27
CA ASP A 106 3.73 45.11 66.71
C ASP A 106 4.93 44.72 67.58
N ASP A 107 6.14 44.66 67.01
CA ASP A 107 7.35 44.28 67.74
C ASP A 107 7.61 45.22 68.95
N PRO A 108 7.85 44.66 70.17
CA PRO A 108 8.07 45.43 71.39
C PRO A 108 9.37 46.25 71.37
N GLN A 109 10.37 45.84 70.57
CA GLN A 109 11.67 46.50 70.42
C GLN A 109 11.78 47.32 69.11
N TRP A 110 10.66 47.91 68.66
CA TRP A 110 10.56 48.60 67.38
C TRP A 110 11.70 49.58 67.08
N LYS A 111 12.05 50.48 68.01
CA LYS A 111 13.08 51.51 67.78
C LYS A 111 14.48 50.91 67.57
N GLU A 112 14.81 49.85 68.29
CA GLU A 112 16.10 49.14 68.15
C GLU A 112 16.16 48.41 66.81
N LYS A 113 15.10 47.68 66.46
CA LYS A 113 14.99 46.96 65.18
C LYS A 113 14.96 47.90 63.97
N GLN A 114 14.34 49.07 64.10
CA GLN A 114 14.36 50.13 63.10
C GLN A 114 15.79 50.64 62.87
N SER A 115 16.56 50.89 63.94
CA SER A 115 17.96 51.32 63.86
C SER A 115 18.88 50.23 63.28
N GLU A 116 18.67 48.97 63.64
CA GLU A 116 19.40 47.83 63.09
C GLU A 116 19.16 47.70 61.58
N CYS A 117 17.90 47.78 61.13
CA CYS A 117 17.55 47.75 59.71
C CYS A 117 18.18 48.91 58.94
N ALA A 118 18.10 50.13 59.47
CA ALA A 118 18.71 51.31 58.84
C ALA A 118 20.23 51.15 58.68
N THR A 119 20.91 50.59 59.68
CA THR A 119 22.35 50.30 59.62
C THR A 119 22.68 49.28 58.53
N LYS A 120 21.89 48.20 58.41
CA LYS A 120 22.06 47.20 57.34
C LYS A 120 21.85 47.79 55.94
N VAL A 121 20.86 48.67 55.77
CA VAL A 121 20.63 49.39 54.50
C VAL A 121 21.84 50.28 54.16
N GLU A 122 22.43 50.96 55.16
CA GLU A 122 23.57 51.85 54.94
C GLU A 122 24.85 51.09 54.56
N ILE A 123 25.09 49.91 55.13
CA ILE A 123 26.18 49.01 54.72
C ILE A 123 26.05 48.66 53.23
N VAL A 124 24.85 48.25 52.80
CA VAL A 124 24.57 47.94 51.40
C VAL A 124 24.77 49.16 50.51
N ARG A 125 24.32 50.35 50.90
CA ARG A 125 24.55 51.58 50.13
C ARG A 125 26.03 51.94 50.01
N THR A 126 26.78 51.81 51.08
CA THR A 126 28.22 52.06 51.11
C THR A 126 28.94 51.13 50.13
N SER A 127 28.57 49.85 50.10
CA SER A 127 29.12 48.88 49.13
C SER A 127 28.78 49.22 47.67
N LEU A 128 27.66 49.92 47.43
CA LEU A 128 27.18 50.33 46.11
C LEU A 128 27.61 51.76 45.71
N GLN A 129 28.49 52.40 46.48
CA GLN A 129 28.84 53.81 46.28
C GLN A 129 29.25 54.11 44.83
N GLY A 130 28.63 55.15 44.25
CA GLY A 130 28.87 55.57 42.86
C GLY A 130 28.13 54.76 41.79
N ARG A 131 27.31 53.76 42.17
CA ARG A 131 26.40 53.03 41.27
C ARG A 131 24.98 53.59 41.34
N ASN A 132 24.21 53.35 40.29
CA ASN A 132 22.79 53.71 40.22
C ASN A 132 21.86 52.57 40.69
N THR A 133 22.41 51.49 41.23
CA THR A 133 21.67 50.34 41.73
C THR A 133 20.73 50.80 42.84
N LYS A 134 19.45 50.44 42.74
CA LYS A 134 18.47 50.78 43.77
C LYS A 134 18.55 49.80 44.94
N VAL A 135 18.11 50.24 46.12
CA VAL A 135 17.94 49.39 47.30
C VAL A 135 16.45 49.34 47.66
N ALA A 136 15.95 48.16 47.96
CA ALA A 136 14.60 47.94 48.49
C ALA A 136 14.67 47.06 49.73
N VAL A 137 13.66 47.16 50.59
CA VAL A 137 13.53 46.38 51.82
C VAL A 137 12.25 45.54 51.75
N VAL A 138 12.36 44.26 52.12
CA VAL A 138 11.23 43.35 52.29
C VAL A 138 11.18 42.92 53.75
N LEU A 139 10.10 43.27 54.43
CA LEU A 139 9.86 42.84 55.80
C LEU A 139 9.23 41.45 55.81
N ILE A 140 9.89 40.49 56.44
CA ILE A 140 9.34 39.15 56.66
C ILE A 140 8.49 39.24 57.92
N GLN A 141 7.19 38.98 57.78
CA GLN A 141 6.22 39.08 58.87
C GLN A 141 5.56 37.73 59.14
N LYS A 142 5.29 37.45 60.42
CA LYS A 142 4.62 36.21 60.86
C LYS A 142 3.10 36.29 60.69
N LYS A 143 2.54 37.50 60.74
CA LYS A 143 1.11 37.76 60.60
C LYS A 143 0.77 38.24 59.20
N THR A 144 -0.41 37.89 58.70
CA THR A 144 -0.95 38.48 57.46
C THR A 144 -1.25 39.96 57.68
N PRO A 145 -0.74 40.86 56.82
CA PRO A 145 -1.07 42.28 56.91
C PRO A 145 -2.57 42.49 56.67
N LEU A 146 -3.17 43.36 57.48
CA LEU A 146 -4.56 43.81 57.31
C LEU A 146 -4.70 44.62 56.00
N PRO A 147 -5.92 44.72 55.42
CA PRO A 147 -6.17 45.52 54.22
C PRO A 147 -5.67 46.97 54.33
N PRO A 148 -5.23 47.60 53.21
CA PRO A 148 -4.71 48.96 53.23
C PRO A 148 -5.73 49.95 53.81
N GLY A 149 -5.38 50.64 54.90
CA GLY A 149 -6.22 51.65 55.55
C GLY A 149 -6.85 51.23 56.88
N GLU A 150 -6.84 49.93 57.22
CA GLU A 150 -7.39 49.43 58.49
C GLU A 150 -6.35 49.36 59.62
N ASP A 151 -5.05 49.43 59.29
CA ASP A 151 -3.94 49.39 60.24
C ASP A 151 -3.13 50.71 60.20
N LEU A 152 -3.60 51.69 60.98
CA LEU A 152 -2.95 53.00 61.14
C LEU A 152 -1.52 52.87 61.68
N VAL A 153 -1.27 51.89 62.55
CA VAL A 153 0.03 51.65 63.18
C VAL A 153 1.04 51.16 62.14
N ALA A 154 0.65 50.22 61.28
CA ALA A 154 1.49 49.77 60.18
C ALA A 154 1.84 50.91 59.21
N SER A 155 0.89 51.82 58.92
CA SER A 155 1.15 52.97 58.04
C SER A 155 2.16 53.95 58.63
N GLU A 156 2.00 54.32 59.90
CA GLU A 156 2.93 55.21 60.61
C GLU A 156 4.33 54.58 60.74
N ARG A 157 4.39 53.32 61.15
CA ARG A 157 5.65 52.57 61.29
C ARG A 157 6.35 52.35 59.95
N ALA A 158 5.62 52.09 58.85
CA ALA A 158 6.19 52.01 57.52
C ALA A 158 6.83 53.33 57.07
N SER A 159 6.15 54.46 57.31
CA SER A 159 6.67 55.80 57.03
C SER A 159 7.93 56.09 57.86
N ALA A 160 7.91 55.78 59.15
CA ALA A 160 9.06 55.95 60.04
C ALA A 160 10.27 55.10 59.60
N LEU A 161 10.06 53.84 59.21
CA LEU A 161 11.13 52.96 58.72
C LEU A 161 11.69 53.46 57.38
N CYS A 162 10.83 53.88 56.45
CA CYS A 162 11.25 54.49 55.19
C CYS A 162 12.11 55.73 55.41
N ASN A 163 11.72 56.62 56.33
CA ASN A 163 12.49 57.82 56.65
C ASN A 163 13.84 57.47 57.29
N ALA A 164 13.87 56.50 58.22
CA ALA A 164 15.12 56.05 58.86
C ALA A 164 16.08 55.38 57.86
N CYS A 165 15.55 54.68 56.85
CA CYS A 165 16.33 54.03 55.82
C CYS A 165 16.54 54.90 54.57
N ASP A 166 16.03 56.15 54.51
CA ASP A 166 15.98 57.00 53.31
C ASP A 166 15.44 56.25 52.06
N LEU A 167 14.35 55.49 52.23
CA LEU A 167 13.71 54.70 51.18
C LEU A 167 12.42 55.37 50.72
N SER A 168 12.12 55.24 49.42
CA SER A 168 10.79 55.59 48.92
C SER A 168 9.77 54.55 49.38
N GLY A 169 8.53 54.95 49.65
CA GLY A 169 7.45 54.00 50.01
C GLY A 169 7.19 52.91 48.96
N LYS A 170 7.61 53.11 47.70
CA LYS A 170 7.55 52.09 46.63
C LYS A 170 8.66 51.03 46.71
N SER A 171 9.63 51.21 47.60
CA SER A 171 10.80 50.34 47.80
C SER A 171 10.76 49.61 49.14
N LEU A 172 9.67 49.74 49.89
CA LEU A 172 9.37 48.95 51.08
C LEU A 172 8.25 47.97 50.76
N PHE A 173 8.46 46.69 51.02
CA PHE A 173 7.49 45.63 50.78
C PHE A 173 7.32 44.78 52.02
N VAL A 174 6.18 44.10 52.11
CA VAL A 174 5.86 43.16 53.20
C VAL A 174 5.67 41.77 52.59
N LEU A 175 6.32 40.77 53.20
CA LEU A 175 6.22 39.36 52.85
C LEU A 175 5.69 38.59 54.08
N PRO A 176 4.37 38.30 54.15
CA PRO A 176 3.84 37.45 55.19
C PRO A 176 4.25 35.99 54.93
N HIS A 177 4.75 35.31 55.97
CA HIS A 177 5.07 33.89 55.92
C HIS A 177 3.83 33.06 56.26
N THR A 178 2.99 32.79 55.26
CA THR A 178 1.80 31.93 55.34
C THR A 178 1.82 30.82 54.29
N ASP A 179 0.82 29.93 54.32
CA ASP A 179 0.67 28.82 53.37
C ASP A 179 0.60 29.26 51.89
N HIS A 180 0.31 30.55 51.61
CA HIS A 180 0.22 31.13 50.27
C HIS A 180 1.46 31.93 49.84
N LEU A 181 2.66 31.59 50.34
CA LEU A 181 3.92 32.30 50.09
C LEU A 181 4.19 32.61 48.60
N VAL A 182 3.93 31.65 47.70
CA VAL A 182 4.22 31.79 46.25
C VAL A 182 3.49 32.98 45.62
N GLY A 183 2.24 33.26 46.02
CA GLY A 183 1.46 34.37 45.47
C GLY A 183 2.08 35.74 45.81
N TYR A 184 2.55 35.90 47.04
CA TYR A 184 3.26 37.12 47.47
C TYR A 184 4.62 37.27 46.77
N ILE A 185 5.34 36.17 46.59
CA ILE A 185 6.61 36.16 45.86
C ILE A 185 6.40 36.64 44.42
N ILE A 186 5.36 36.18 43.71
CA ILE A 186 5.05 36.65 42.34
C ILE A 186 4.79 38.16 42.31
N ARG A 187 4.09 38.71 43.32
CA ARG A 187 3.87 40.16 43.43
C ARG A 187 5.19 40.91 43.65
N LEU A 188 6.05 40.41 44.53
CA LEU A 188 7.38 40.97 44.77
C LEU A 188 8.24 40.94 43.51
N GLU A 189 8.22 39.84 42.77
CA GLU A 189 8.97 39.72 41.51
C GLU A 189 8.56 40.76 40.49
N ASN A 190 7.26 41.01 40.32
CA ASN A 190 6.76 42.06 39.44
C ASN A 190 7.25 43.45 39.88
N ALA A 191 7.21 43.74 41.18
CA ALA A 191 7.72 45.00 41.72
C ALA A 191 9.24 45.15 41.54
N PHE A 192 10.01 44.08 41.75
CA PHE A 192 11.46 44.06 41.52
C PHE A 192 11.78 44.24 40.04
N TYR A 193 10.97 43.63 39.17
CA TYR A 193 11.10 43.77 37.73
C TYR A 193 10.94 45.24 37.32
N GLU A 194 9.90 45.94 37.77
CA GLU A 194 9.69 47.37 37.48
C GLU A 194 10.88 48.25 37.91
N HIS A 195 11.45 47.97 39.09
CA HIS A 195 12.65 48.65 39.57
C HIS A 195 13.85 48.40 38.65
N ALA A 196 14.05 47.15 38.24
CA ALA A 196 15.12 46.77 37.31
C ALA A 196 14.93 47.39 35.92
N GLN A 197 13.70 47.43 35.41
CA GLN A 197 13.34 48.08 34.14
C GLN A 197 13.70 49.57 34.16
N THR A 198 13.38 50.25 35.25
CA THR A 198 13.73 51.66 35.45
C THR A 198 15.25 51.87 35.48
N TYR A 199 15.98 50.99 36.18
CA TYR A 199 17.44 51.03 36.22
C TYR A 199 18.07 50.93 34.83
N TYR A 200 17.68 49.92 34.03
CA TYR A 200 18.23 49.74 32.69
C TYR A 200 17.83 50.87 31.74
N TYR A 201 16.63 51.45 31.90
CA TYR A 201 16.22 52.63 31.16
C TYR A 201 17.14 53.84 31.43
N THR A 202 17.49 54.08 32.70
CA THR A 202 18.43 55.15 33.07
C THR A 202 19.84 54.89 32.54
N GLU A 203 20.33 53.64 32.58
CA GLU A 203 21.62 53.28 32.00
C GLU A 203 21.64 53.46 30.47
N ILE A 204 20.56 53.12 29.76
CA ILE A 204 20.42 53.38 28.32
C ILE A 204 20.53 54.89 28.03
N ARG A 205 19.80 55.73 28.78
CA ARG A 205 19.86 57.19 28.62
C ARG A 205 21.27 57.74 28.87
N ARG A 206 21.97 57.22 29.88
CA ARG A 206 23.36 57.61 30.19
C ARG A 206 24.33 57.23 29.08
N VAL A 207 24.21 56.04 28.51
CA VAL A 207 25.07 55.64 27.38
C VAL A 207 24.77 56.50 26.14
N LYS A 208 23.51 56.87 25.91
CA LYS A 208 23.11 57.80 24.83
C LYS A 208 23.71 59.20 25.02
N SER A 209 23.62 59.79 26.21
CA SER A 209 24.20 61.11 26.45
C SER A 209 25.72 61.11 26.26
N HIS A 210 26.42 60.07 26.73
CA HIS A 210 27.87 59.95 26.49
C HIS A 210 28.23 59.87 25.00
N LYS A 211 27.37 59.29 24.17
CA LYS A 211 27.58 59.17 22.73
C LYS A 211 27.54 60.53 22.02
N GLU A 212 26.77 61.49 22.54
CA GLU A 212 26.63 62.84 21.96
C GLU A 212 27.93 63.65 22.04
N PHE A 213 28.80 63.35 23.02
CA PHE A 213 30.11 63.99 23.19
C PHE A 213 31.23 63.36 22.34
N LEU A 214 30.92 62.41 21.44
CA LEU A 214 31.93 61.69 20.65
C LEU A 214 32.15 62.33 19.28
N ASN A 215 33.42 62.51 18.90
CA ASN A 215 33.82 62.88 17.55
C ASN A 215 33.77 61.68 16.59
N LYS A 216 33.10 61.84 15.44
CA LYS A 216 32.91 60.78 14.42
C LYS A 216 34.20 60.31 13.75
N THR A 217 35.26 61.13 13.75
CA THR A 217 36.53 60.81 13.10
C THR A 217 37.47 60.06 14.04
N THR A 218 37.63 60.52 15.28
CA THR A 218 38.59 59.94 16.23
C THR A 218 38.01 58.83 17.11
N HIS A 219 36.69 58.81 17.34
CA HIS A 219 36.05 57.91 18.30
C HIS A 219 35.15 56.84 17.66
N GLN A 220 35.41 56.44 16.41
CA GLN A 220 34.60 55.46 15.67
C GLN A 220 34.35 54.16 16.45
N LEU A 221 35.39 53.61 17.12
CA LEU A 221 35.28 52.41 17.94
C LEU A 221 34.31 52.57 19.11
N LEU A 222 34.20 53.78 19.66
CA LEU A 222 33.26 54.08 20.73
C LEU A 222 31.82 54.14 20.20
N PHE A 223 31.57 54.56 18.97
CA PHE A 223 30.22 54.52 18.40
C PHE A 223 29.67 53.10 18.34
N VAL A 224 30.47 52.14 17.85
CA VAL A 224 30.15 50.71 17.89
C VAL A 224 29.88 50.25 19.32
N ARG A 225 30.82 50.53 20.24
CA ARG A 225 30.71 50.15 21.65
C ARG A 225 29.42 50.65 22.28
N HIS A 226 29.10 51.94 22.12
CA HIS A 226 27.94 52.54 22.76
C HIS A 226 26.64 51.97 22.18
N GLN A 227 26.57 51.74 20.87
CA GLN A 227 25.40 51.10 20.27
C GLN A 227 25.22 49.65 20.72
N PHE A 228 26.30 48.86 20.81
CA PHE A 228 26.25 47.52 21.37
C PHE A 228 25.73 47.53 22.82
N LYS A 229 26.24 48.45 23.66
CA LYS A 229 25.81 48.57 25.06
C LYS A 229 24.35 48.96 25.19
N ILE A 230 23.87 49.92 24.38
CA ILE A 230 22.46 50.31 24.35
C ILE A 230 21.61 49.10 23.97
N ALA A 231 21.99 48.36 22.93
CA ALA A 231 21.28 47.16 22.48
C ALA A 231 21.23 46.08 23.58
N PHE A 232 22.36 45.81 24.24
CA PHE A 232 22.44 44.81 25.32
C PHE A 232 21.62 45.22 26.55
N PHE A 233 21.63 46.49 26.93
CA PHE A 233 20.75 46.98 28.00
C PHE A 233 19.26 46.93 27.59
N SER A 234 18.94 47.15 26.32
CA SER A 234 17.58 46.92 25.80
C SER A 234 17.18 45.45 25.91
N GLU A 235 18.08 44.48 25.67
CA GLU A 235 17.81 43.05 25.95
C GLU A 235 17.57 42.79 27.45
N LEU A 236 18.39 43.34 28.35
CA LEU A 236 18.19 43.21 29.81
C LEU A 236 16.84 43.79 30.26
N LYS A 237 16.42 44.89 29.62
CA LYS A 237 15.10 45.51 29.75
C LYS A 237 13.98 44.69 29.07
N GLN A 238 14.30 43.62 28.34
CA GLN A 238 13.37 42.83 27.51
C GLN A 238 12.70 43.62 26.37
N ASP A 239 13.28 44.75 25.96
CA ASP A 239 12.86 45.53 24.80
C ASP A 239 13.59 45.03 23.55
N THR A 240 13.17 43.85 23.07
CA THR A 240 13.86 43.11 22.01
C THR A 240 13.79 43.80 20.64
N GLN A 241 12.75 44.59 20.37
CA GLN A 241 12.63 45.37 19.12
C GLN A 241 13.67 46.49 19.05
N ASN A 242 13.81 47.29 20.12
CA ASN A 242 14.83 48.32 20.15
C ASN A 242 16.24 47.72 20.20
N ALA A 243 16.43 46.60 20.92
CA ALA A 243 17.69 45.88 20.92
C ALA A 243 18.12 45.51 19.50
N LEU A 244 17.22 44.91 18.70
CA LEU A 244 17.50 44.55 17.30
C LEU A 244 17.88 45.77 16.45
N LYS A 245 17.15 46.89 16.59
CA LYS A 245 17.46 48.14 15.87
C LYS A 245 18.85 48.68 16.21
N TYR A 246 19.21 48.69 17.50
CA TYR A 246 20.52 49.18 17.95
C TYR A 246 21.65 48.22 17.55
N TYR A 247 21.42 46.91 17.57
CA TYR A 247 22.39 45.94 17.04
C TYR A 247 22.60 46.11 15.53
N LYS A 248 21.53 46.25 14.72
CA LYS A 248 21.65 46.54 13.28
C LYS A 248 22.45 47.83 13.03
N THR A 249 22.23 48.87 13.85
CA THR A 249 23.01 50.11 13.77
C THR A 249 24.48 49.90 14.16
N ALA A 250 24.75 49.15 15.22
CA ALA A 250 26.11 48.79 15.62
C ALA A 250 26.83 48.00 14.53
N TYR A 251 26.12 47.09 13.85
CA TYR A 251 26.64 46.29 12.75
C TYR A 251 27.09 47.16 11.58
N SER A 252 26.25 48.10 11.13
CA SER A 252 26.64 49.06 10.07
C SER A 252 27.90 49.84 10.46
N LEU A 253 27.94 50.37 11.68
CA LEU A 253 29.09 51.12 12.19
C LEU A 253 30.38 50.29 12.27
N VAL A 254 30.30 48.99 12.57
CA VAL A 254 31.49 48.10 12.58
C VAL A 254 32.09 47.97 11.20
N HIS A 255 31.25 47.93 10.15
CA HIS A 255 31.73 47.82 8.78
C HIS A 255 32.23 49.14 8.20
N GLU A 256 31.89 50.28 8.82
CA GLU A 256 32.45 51.60 8.50
C GLU A 256 33.85 51.84 9.12
N LEU A 257 34.28 50.98 10.05
CA LEU A 257 35.62 51.07 10.63
C LEU A 257 36.70 50.81 9.60
N ARG A 258 37.79 51.59 9.64
CA ARG A 258 38.99 51.34 8.84
C ARG A 258 39.66 50.04 9.26
N VAL A 259 39.75 49.09 8.34
CA VAL A 259 40.32 47.76 8.56
C VAL A 259 41.80 47.76 8.21
N HIS A 260 42.62 47.30 9.16
CA HIS A 260 44.06 47.10 9.04
C HIS A 260 44.39 45.68 9.53
N GLU A 261 45.54 45.12 9.16
CA GLU A 261 45.94 43.79 9.65
C GLU A 261 46.01 43.72 11.18
N THR A 262 46.29 44.85 11.84
CA THR A 262 46.40 44.95 13.30
C THR A 262 45.07 44.83 14.03
N ASN A 263 43.98 45.35 13.46
CA ASN A 263 42.67 45.43 14.10
C ASN A 263 41.58 44.53 13.45
N MET A 264 41.90 43.87 12.33
CA MET A 264 40.93 43.08 11.57
C MET A 264 40.27 41.97 12.40
N LEU A 265 41.05 41.29 13.25
CA LEU A 265 40.53 40.22 14.12
C LEU A 265 39.48 40.75 15.10
N GLU A 266 39.73 41.90 15.73
CA GLU A 266 38.80 42.55 16.65
C GLU A 266 37.53 43.00 15.95
N ILE A 267 37.66 43.61 14.76
CA ILE A 267 36.52 44.02 13.93
C ILE A 267 35.67 42.79 13.53
N LYS A 268 36.31 41.71 13.06
CA LYS A 268 35.60 40.46 12.67
C LYS A 268 34.91 39.81 13.86
N THR A 269 35.59 39.73 15.00
CA THR A 269 35.04 39.16 16.24
C THR A 269 33.79 39.93 16.68
N MET A 270 33.87 41.26 16.71
CA MET A 270 32.74 42.10 17.08
C MET A 270 31.62 42.07 16.03
N ALA A 271 31.94 42.04 14.74
CA ALA A 271 30.94 41.85 13.68
C ALA A 271 30.20 40.53 13.86
N GLY A 272 30.91 39.43 14.14
CA GLY A 272 30.34 38.12 14.42
C GLY A 272 29.44 38.13 15.65
N PHE A 273 29.86 38.77 16.75
CA PHE A 273 29.03 38.87 17.97
C PHE A 273 27.74 39.63 17.74
N ILE A 274 27.81 40.78 17.04
CA ILE A 274 26.64 41.58 16.70
C ILE A 274 25.73 40.79 15.74
N ASN A 275 26.32 40.12 14.73
CA ASN A 275 25.57 39.32 13.78
C ASN A 275 24.80 38.17 14.47
N TYR A 276 25.46 37.45 15.39
CA TYR A 276 24.84 36.42 16.21
C TYR A 276 23.63 36.95 16.98
N LYS A 277 23.76 38.12 17.63
CA LYS A 277 22.65 38.76 18.34
C LYS A 277 21.51 39.19 17.40
N ILE A 278 21.82 39.72 16.22
CA ILE A 278 20.80 40.08 15.22
C ILE A 278 20.04 38.84 14.77
N CYS A 279 20.74 37.78 14.34
CA CYS A 279 20.11 36.55 13.87
C CYS A 279 19.25 35.90 14.95
N ARG A 280 19.75 35.83 16.19
CA ARG A 280 19.00 35.28 17.33
C ARG A 280 17.70 36.07 17.61
N LEU A 281 17.76 37.40 17.59
CA LEU A 281 16.59 38.25 17.79
C LEU A 281 15.60 38.14 16.62
N CYS A 282 16.07 38.05 15.37
CA CYS A 282 15.21 37.77 14.21
C CYS A 282 14.47 36.43 14.36
N PHE A 283 15.15 35.37 14.80
CA PHE A 283 14.48 34.10 15.09
C PHE A 283 13.47 34.23 16.23
N GLN A 284 13.79 34.94 17.30
CA GLN A 284 12.86 35.21 18.40
C GLN A 284 11.62 36.01 17.95
N HIS A 285 11.76 36.87 16.95
CA HIS A 285 10.66 37.65 16.35
C HIS A 285 9.92 36.87 15.24
N ASN A 286 10.21 35.58 15.05
CA ASN A 286 9.65 34.76 13.98
C ASN A 286 9.89 35.33 12.57
N THR A 287 11.04 35.99 12.34
CA THR A 287 11.47 36.49 11.01
C THR A 287 12.72 35.73 10.50
N PRO A 288 12.59 34.43 10.18
CA PRO A 288 13.74 33.60 9.77
C PRO A 288 14.39 34.06 8.47
N LEU A 289 13.62 34.60 7.52
CA LEU A 289 14.16 35.10 6.24
C LEU A 289 15.09 36.30 6.45
N ASP A 290 14.76 37.19 7.39
CA ASP A 290 15.62 38.30 7.78
C ASP A 290 16.91 37.80 8.42
N ALA A 291 16.84 36.77 9.28
CA ALA A 291 18.01 36.16 9.89
C ALA A 291 18.94 35.54 8.83
N ILE A 292 18.36 34.81 7.86
CA ILE A 292 19.10 34.19 6.75
C ILE A 292 19.72 35.25 5.85
N ALA A 293 18.97 36.29 5.47
CA ALA A 293 19.47 37.38 4.62
C ALA A 293 20.60 38.15 5.31
N GLN A 294 20.44 38.45 6.60
CA GLN A 294 21.49 39.07 7.41
C GLN A 294 22.74 38.20 7.48
N PHE A 295 22.59 36.89 7.71
CA PHE A 295 23.73 35.97 7.78
C PHE A 295 24.46 35.85 6.44
N ARG A 296 23.72 35.71 5.33
CA ARG A 296 24.33 35.69 3.98
C ARG A 296 25.14 36.96 3.72
N LYS A 297 24.54 38.13 3.99
CA LYS A 297 25.23 39.43 3.90
C LYS A 297 26.49 39.47 4.77
N HIS A 298 26.42 38.92 5.98
CA HIS A 298 27.57 38.85 6.88
C HIS A 298 28.71 38.01 6.30
N ILE A 299 28.40 36.83 5.77
CA ILE A 299 29.37 35.96 5.12
C ILE A 299 30.00 36.63 3.89
N ASP A 300 29.19 37.24 3.01
CA ASP A 300 29.69 37.89 1.79
C ASP A 300 30.68 39.04 2.11
N LEU A 301 30.39 39.82 3.16
CA LEU A 301 31.26 40.90 3.61
C LEU A 301 32.55 40.41 4.29
N CYS A 302 32.52 39.24 4.94
CA CYS A 302 33.64 38.75 5.75
C CYS A 302 34.52 37.72 5.02
N LYS A 303 34.01 37.04 3.99
CA LYS A 303 34.75 36.03 3.21
C LYS A 303 36.06 36.54 2.61
N LYS A 304 36.14 37.84 2.29
CA LYS A 304 37.35 38.48 1.74
C LYS A 304 38.29 39.04 2.81
N LYS A 305 37.88 39.06 4.09
CA LYS A 305 38.65 39.63 5.20
C LYS A 305 39.49 38.54 5.87
N ILE A 306 40.40 37.92 5.13
CA ILE A 306 41.20 36.79 5.63
C ILE A 306 42.08 37.23 6.81
N GLY A 307 42.79 38.35 6.64
CA GLY A 307 43.77 38.86 7.61
C GLY A 307 45.18 38.51 7.15
N CYS A 308 46.06 38.22 8.11
CA CYS A 308 47.42 37.78 7.81
C CYS A 308 47.41 36.43 7.07
N ALA A 309 48.15 36.34 5.95
CA ALA A 309 48.21 35.14 5.12
C ALA A 309 48.81 33.93 5.85
N GLU A 310 49.79 34.17 6.74
CA GLU A 310 50.44 33.13 7.56
C GLU A 310 49.49 32.48 8.58
N LEU A 311 48.33 33.10 8.82
CA LEU A 311 47.29 32.66 9.74
C LEU A 311 45.95 32.45 9.02
N ALA A 312 45.96 32.17 7.72
CA ALA A 312 44.73 31.97 6.95
C ALA A 312 43.82 30.86 7.53
N PHE A 313 44.39 29.85 8.19
CA PHE A 313 43.61 28.81 8.89
C PHE A 313 42.71 29.38 10.00
N GLU A 314 43.09 30.49 10.66
CA GLU A 314 42.26 31.18 11.66
C GLU A 314 40.98 31.73 11.02
N HIS A 315 41.07 32.22 9.79
CA HIS A 315 39.90 32.70 9.06
C HIS A 315 38.93 31.56 8.75
N SER A 316 39.44 30.42 8.27
CA SER A 316 38.63 29.23 8.00
C SER A 316 38.01 28.66 9.28
N ALA A 317 38.75 28.67 10.39
CA ALA A 317 38.22 28.33 11.71
C ALA A 317 37.07 29.23 12.14
N TRP A 318 37.25 30.55 12.01
CA TRP A 318 36.22 31.53 12.33
C TRP A 318 34.99 31.38 11.43
N MET A 319 35.18 31.19 10.12
CA MET A 319 34.09 30.96 9.15
C MET A 319 33.30 29.71 9.48
N SER A 320 33.98 28.59 9.71
CA SER A 320 33.36 27.34 10.16
C SER A 320 32.50 27.56 11.40
N LYS A 321 33.02 28.31 12.39
CA LYS A 321 32.28 28.60 13.62
C LYS A 321 31.10 29.54 13.43
N GLN A 322 31.17 30.52 12.51
CA GLN A 322 30.01 31.36 12.16
C GLN A 322 28.87 30.52 11.58
N PHE A 323 29.18 29.62 10.65
CA PHE A 323 28.20 28.70 10.06
C PHE A 323 27.62 27.72 11.09
N GLN A 324 28.47 27.13 11.93
CA GLN A 324 28.02 26.27 13.02
C GLN A 324 27.07 27.01 13.96
N SER A 325 27.45 28.20 14.44
CA SER A 325 26.66 28.97 15.41
C SER A 325 25.31 29.41 14.82
N PHE A 326 25.26 29.75 13.53
CA PHE A 326 24.00 30.05 12.86
C PHE A 326 23.13 28.80 12.67
N GLY A 327 23.73 27.65 12.34
CA GLY A 327 23.04 26.36 12.28
C GLY A 327 22.43 25.97 13.62
N GLU A 328 23.16 26.19 14.72
CA GLU A 328 22.68 25.96 16.10
C GLU A 328 21.52 26.89 16.45
N LEU A 329 21.63 28.19 16.15
CA LEU A 329 20.52 29.16 16.35
C LEU A 329 19.27 28.78 15.56
N PHE A 330 19.43 28.33 14.31
CA PHE A 330 18.31 27.94 13.48
C PHE A 330 17.66 26.64 14.00
N ASP A 331 18.45 25.65 14.42
CA ASP A 331 17.92 24.42 15.04
C ASP A 331 17.22 24.71 16.38
N GLU A 332 17.74 25.62 17.21
CA GLU A 332 17.09 26.10 18.43
C GLU A 332 15.75 26.78 18.13
N ALA A 333 15.70 27.67 17.12
CA ALA A 333 14.47 28.32 16.70
C ALA A 333 13.40 27.31 16.26
N ILE A 334 13.79 26.25 15.57
CA ILE A 334 12.90 25.16 15.17
C ILE A 334 12.36 24.41 16.38
N LYS A 335 13.22 24.12 17.38
CA LYS A 335 12.79 23.51 18.66
C LYS A 335 11.81 24.41 19.43
N LEU A 336 11.92 25.72 19.27
CA LEU A 336 11.02 26.72 19.87
C LEU A 336 9.73 26.99 19.05
N GLY A 337 9.49 26.24 17.97
CA GLY A 337 8.23 26.26 17.21
C GLY A 337 8.32 26.83 15.79
N LEU A 338 9.50 27.21 15.31
CA LEU A 338 9.68 27.63 13.91
C LEU A 338 9.54 26.44 12.95
N THR A 339 8.73 26.61 11.89
CA THR A 339 8.59 25.60 10.83
C THR A 339 9.70 25.76 9.78
N ALA A 340 10.51 24.72 9.59
CA ALA A 340 11.54 24.69 8.56
C ALA A 340 11.14 23.80 7.38
N ILE A 341 11.59 24.17 6.18
CA ILE A 341 11.32 23.46 4.93
C ILE A 341 12.57 22.75 4.42
N GLN A 342 12.40 21.80 3.51
CA GLN A 342 13.48 20.98 2.97
C GLN A 342 14.63 21.81 2.36
N THR A 343 14.33 22.95 1.73
CA THR A 343 15.31 23.84 1.08
C THR A 343 15.93 24.88 2.02
N GLN A 344 15.41 25.02 3.24
CA GLN A 344 15.87 26.00 4.23
C GLN A 344 15.88 25.36 5.61
N ASN A 345 16.94 24.61 5.88
CA ASN A 345 17.12 23.89 7.13
C ASN A 345 18.57 24.04 7.65
N PRO A 346 18.82 23.76 8.95
CA PRO A 346 20.14 23.91 9.57
C PRO A 346 21.25 23.07 8.92
N GLY A 347 20.90 21.94 8.27
CA GLY A 347 21.86 21.01 7.67
C GLY A 347 22.79 21.65 6.65
N PHE A 348 22.29 22.60 5.84
CA PHE A 348 23.13 23.34 4.89
C PHE A 348 24.23 24.16 5.57
N TYR A 349 23.94 24.73 6.74
CA TYR A 349 24.91 25.55 7.47
C TYR A 349 25.95 24.68 8.15
N TYR A 350 25.56 23.53 8.71
CA TYR A 350 26.54 22.56 9.23
C TYR A 350 27.44 22.00 8.13
N GLN A 351 26.89 21.70 6.94
CA GLN A 351 27.68 21.28 5.77
C GLN A 351 28.71 22.35 5.38
N GLN A 352 28.30 23.61 5.22
CA GLN A 352 29.23 24.70 4.90
C GLN A 352 30.27 24.91 6.01
N GLY A 353 29.88 24.75 7.28
CA GLY A 353 30.80 24.74 8.41
C GLY A 353 31.86 23.64 8.29
N ALA A 354 31.47 22.43 7.86
CA ALA A 354 32.38 21.33 7.62
C ALA A 354 33.35 21.63 6.47
N CYS A 355 32.87 22.22 5.36
CA CYS A 355 33.73 22.62 4.24
C CYS A 355 34.83 23.61 4.69
N TYR A 356 34.48 24.66 5.43
CA TYR A 356 35.50 25.58 5.97
C TYR A 356 36.43 24.90 7.00
N SER A 357 35.97 23.86 7.70
CA SER A 357 36.83 23.08 8.59
C SER A 357 37.80 22.17 7.82
N GLN A 358 37.41 21.69 6.63
CA GLN A 358 38.30 21.00 5.69
C GLN A 358 39.35 21.97 5.12
N ASP A 359 38.94 23.18 4.71
CA ASP A 359 39.87 24.23 4.28
C ASP A 359 40.87 24.58 5.40
N ARG A 360 40.39 24.67 6.65
CA ARG A 360 41.25 24.89 7.83
C ARG A 360 42.30 23.79 7.98
N LYS A 361 41.92 22.52 7.82
CA LYS A 361 42.84 21.36 7.88
C LYS A 361 43.92 21.46 6.80
N GLN A 362 43.52 21.76 5.56
CA GLN A 362 44.46 21.90 4.43
C GLN A 362 45.43 23.08 4.64
N LEU A 363 44.92 24.24 5.09
CA LEU A 363 45.74 25.41 5.38
C LEU A 363 46.70 25.17 6.55
N ALA A 364 46.25 24.46 7.60
CA ALA A 364 47.11 24.08 8.72
C ALA A 364 48.26 23.19 8.25
N GLN A 365 47.99 22.20 7.39
CA GLN A 365 49.03 21.33 6.80
C GLN A 365 50.05 22.10 5.94
N GLN A 366 49.60 23.14 5.23
CA GLN A 366 50.48 23.96 4.38
C GLN A 366 51.32 24.98 5.16
N LEU A 367 50.72 25.64 6.17
CA LEU A 367 51.32 26.78 6.85
C LEU A 367 52.07 26.39 8.14
N CYS A 368 51.69 25.30 8.80
CA CYS A 368 52.29 24.87 10.07
C CYS A 368 53.42 23.86 9.79
N GLN A 369 54.62 24.36 9.46
CA GLN A 369 55.77 23.53 9.07
C GLN A 369 56.28 22.60 10.19
N ILE A 370 56.81 21.44 9.79
CA ILE A 370 57.45 20.45 10.66
C ILE A 370 58.91 20.88 10.90
N GLY A 371 59.23 21.36 12.10
CA GLY A 371 60.63 21.61 12.52
C GLY A 371 60.91 22.89 13.31
N ALA A 372 59.95 23.80 13.48
CA ALA A 372 60.17 25.02 14.28
C ALA A 372 60.15 24.71 15.79
N SER A 373 61.20 25.12 16.51
CA SER A 373 61.27 25.01 17.98
C SER A 373 60.32 26.01 18.64
N PHE A 374 59.64 25.58 19.72
CA PHE A 374 58.73 26.45 20.48
C PHE A 374 59.48 27.69 20.98
N PRO A 375 59.00 28.92 20.72
CA PRO A 375 59.65 30.11 21.26
C PRO A 375 59.60 30.03 22.80
N ALA A 376 60.77 30.09 23.45
CA ALA A 376 60.94 29.88 24.89
C ALA A 376 60.14 30.87 25.78
N GLN A 377 59.62 31.95 25.19
CA GLN A 377 58.77 32.92 25.86
C GLN A 377 57.62 33.32 24.93
N VAL A 378 56.40 32.86 25.23
CA VAL A 378 55.19 33.51 24.70
C VAL A 378 55.15 34.91 25.32
N PRO A 379 55.02 36.02 24.56
CA PRO A 379 54.93 37.36 25.13
C PRO A 379 53.62 37.49 25.92
N VAL A 380 53.63 37.16 27.21
CA VAL A 380 52.50 37.36 28.13
C VAL A 380 52.79 38.61 28.94
N GLU A 381 52.25 39.75 28.53
CA GLU A 381 52.39 41.01 29.27
C GLU A 381 51.24 41.26 30.28
N THR A 382 50.28 40.34 30.45
CA THR A 382 49.16 40.54 31.39
C THR A 382 49.30 39.74 32.68
N GLN A 383 49.27 40.46 33.81
CA GLN A 383 49.23 39.93 35.19
C GLN A 383 48.02 38.99 35.47
N SER A 384 47.05 38.91 34.56
CA SER A 384 45.78 38.17 34.72
C SER A 384 45.50 37.09 33.67
N GLY A 385 46.41 36.87 32.69
CA GLY A 385 46.27 35.85 31.65
C GLY A 385 45.09 36.00 30.66
N GLY A 386 44.24 37.03 30.82
CA GLY A 386 43.07 37.30 29.96
C GLY A 386 43.27 38.43 28.94
N LEU A 387 42.36 38.49 27.96
CA LEU A 387 42.28 39.61 27.01
C LEU A 387 41.51 40.79 27.61
N ASP A 388 42.01 42.02 27.44
CA ASP A 388 41.31 43.25 27.83
C ASP A 388 40.08 43.52 26.95
N PHE A 389 40.20 43.25 25.64
CA PHE A 389 39.17 43.47 24.63
C PHE A 389 38.99 42.23 23.74
N TYR A 390 37.76 42.00 23.29
CA TYR A 390 37.44 40.86 22.42
C TYR A 390 38.15 40.97 21.08
N GLY A 391 38.77 39.87 20.63
CA GLY A 391 39.42 39.78 19.32
C GLY A 391 40.75 40.55 19.18
N GLN A 392 41.33 41.03 20.29
CA GLN A 392 42.72 41.50 20.30
C GLN A 392 43.70 40.34 20.45
N ARG A 393 44.90 40.48 19.89
CA ARG A 393 45.99 39.51 20.06
C ARG A 393 46.67 39.73 21.42
N LEU A 394 47.11 38.64 22.05
CA LEU A 394 47.75 38.68 23.38
C LEU A 394 48.97 39.63 23.43
N TRP A 395 49.74 39.68 22.35
CA TRP A 395 50.92 40.54 22.22
C TRP A 395 50.62 41.96 21.68
N ARG A 396 49.34 42.31 21.48
CA ARG A 396 48.89 43.63 20.97
C ARG A 396 47.90 44.33 21.92
N GLN A 397 47.85 43.95 23.20
CA GLN A 397 46.83 44.50 24.11
C GLN A 397 47.03 46.01 24.33
N GLY A 398 45.96 46.77 24.12
CA GLY A 398 45.96 48.22 24.39
C GLY A 398 46.68 49.10 23.38
N HIS A 399 47.31 48.52 22.34
CA HIS A 399 47.94 49.20 21.22
C HIS A 399 47.02 49.17 19.99
N GLN A 400 46.23 50.23 19.84
CA GLN A 400 45.48 50.52 18.61
C GLN A 400 45.96 51.80 17.93
N SER A 401 47.13 52.32 18.34
CA SER A 401 47.74 53.50 17.73
C SER A 401 48.23 53.18 16.32
N ILE A 402 48.56 54.23 15.58
CA ILE A 402 49.20 54.19 14.26
C ILE A 402 50.63 53.61 14.35
N ASP A 403 51.18 53.43 15.56
CA ASP A 403 52.54 52.97 15.76
C ASP A 403 52.69 51.53 15.24
N PRO A 404 53.77 51.24 14.47
CA PRO A 404 53.98 49.92 13.90
C PRO A 404 54.15 48.88 15.02
N PRO A 405 53.55 47.68 14.88
CA PRO A 405 53.72 46.61 15.85
C PRO A 405 55.19 46.17 15.91
N ASP A 406 55.62 45.72 17.10
CA ASP A 406 56.93 45.09 17.30
C ASP A 406 57.05 43.83 16.42
N ALA A 407 57.96 43.86 15.46
CA ALA A 407 58.12 42.82 14.44
C ALA A 407 58.56 41.47 15.03
N ASP A 408 59.37 41.48 16.09
CA ASP A 408 59.87 40.25 16.72
C ASP A 408 58.79 39.59 17.57
N LYS A 409 58.00 40.40 18.31
CA LYS A 409 56.81 39.90 19.03
C LYS A 409 55.75 39.39 18.07
N GLU A 410 55.55 40.04 16.92
CA GLU A 410 54.60 39.61 15.91
C GLU A 410 54.97 38.24 15.34
N LYS A 411 56.22 38.07 14.91
CA LYS A 411 56.73 36.81 14.37
C LYS A 411 56.62 35.67 15.38
N SER A 412 57.00 35.94 16.64
CA SER A 412 56.91 34.96 17.73
C SER A 412 55.45 34.57 18.04
N GLY A 413 54.53 35.54 18.01
CA GLY A 413 53.10 35.31 18.23
C GLY A 413 52.44 34.50 17.10
N ILE A 414 52.78 34.79 15.83
CA ILE A 414 52.30 34.03 14.66
C ILE A 414 52.77 32.58 14.74
N LEU A 415 54.07 32.36 15.02
CA LEU A 415 54.64 31.02 15.14
C LEU A 415 53.96 30.22 16.28
N ALA A 416 53.71 30.85 17.42
CA ALA A 416 53.02 30.20 18.53
C ALA A 416 51.60 29.74 18.17
N LEU A 417 50.87 30.50 17.33
CA LEU A 417 49.55 30.09 16.84
C LEU A 417 49.62 28.95 15.83
N GLN A 418 50.58 28.97 14.90
CA GLN A 418 50.81 27.87 13.95
C GLN A 418 51.12 26.56 14.69
N MET A 419 51.97 26.61 15.73
CA MET A 419 52.28 25.44 16.54
C MET A 419 51.05 24.93 17.31
N LYS A 420 50.25 25.84 17.90
CA LYS A 420 49.02 25.47 18.60
C LYS A 420 47.97 24.85 17.67
N GLU A 421 47.91 25.29 16.42
CA GLU A 421 46.98 24.77 15.41
C GLU A 421 47.31 23.31 15.05
N ARG A 422 48.57 22.88 15.15
CA ARG A 422 48.99 21.50 14.89
C ARG A 422 48.34 20.49 15.84
N ASP A 423 48.09 20.89 17.08
CA ASP A 423 47.54 20.02 18.11
C ASP A 423 45.99 19.95 18.04
N VAL A 424 45.36 20.60 17.05
CA VAL A 424 43.91 20.60 16.87
C VAL A 424 43.46 19.31 16.17
N PRO A 425 42.45 18.58 16.69
CA PRO A 425 41.92 17.39 16.03
C PRO A 425 40.97 17.77 14.88
N HIS A 426 41.51 18.21 13.74
CA HIS A 426 40.71 18.71 12.61
C HIS A 426 39.67 17.71 12.09
N SER A 427 40.05 16.44 11.94
CA SER A 427 39.14 15.40 11.44
C SER A 427 37.93 15.20 12.36
N GLU A 428 38.10 15.22 13.69
CA GLU A 428 36.99 15.06 14.64
C GLU A 428 36.00 16.24 14.54
N LEU A 429 36.51 17.46 14.36
CA LEU A 429 35.68 18.66 14.18
C LEU A 429 34.86 18.58 12.88
N ILE A 430 35.49 18.14 11.78
CA ILE A 430 34.80 17.97 10.49
C ILE A 430 33.71 16.88 10.60
N ILE A 431 34.04 15.74 11.20
CA ILE A 431 33.12 14.62 11.40
C ILE A 431 31.93 15.05 12.27
N ALA A 432 32.15 15.81 13.34
CA ALA A 432 31.08 16.32 14.18
C ALA A 432 30.11 17.22 13.41
N LEU A 433 30.62 18.11 12.55
CA LEU A 433 29.81 18.99 11.71
C LEU A 433 29.05 18.22 10.62
N LEU A 434 29.69 17.26 9.96
CA LEU A 434 29.05 16.39 8.97
C LEU A 434 27.96 15.53 9.61
N SER A 435 28.21 14.99 10.81
CA SER A 435 27.22 14.23 11.59
C SER A 435 25.98 15.08 11.90
N ASN A 436 26.17 16.33 12.35
CA ASN A 436 25.08 17.27 12.57
C ASN A 436 24.31 17.57 11.28
N ALA A 437 25.00 17.72 10.14
CA ALA A 437 24.36 17.92 8.84
C ALA A 437 23.53 16.69 8.43
N VAL A 438 24.09 15.48 8.53
CA VAL A 438 23.41 14.20 8.22
C VAL A 438 22.14 14.04 9.07
N ALA A 439 22.20 14.35 10.36
CA ALA A 439 21.03 14.29 11.24
C ALA A 439 19.89 15.20 10.77
N GLN A 440 20.21 16.42 10.32
CA GLN A 440 19.22 17.35 9.78
C GLN A 440 18.67 16.87 8.43
N PHE A 441 19.50 16.47 7.48
CA PHE A 441 19.01 15.97 6.18
C PHE A 441 18.22 14.66 6.29
N LYS A 442 18.50 13.83 7.31
CA LYS A 442 17.65 12.69 7.69
C LYS A 442 16.28 13.16 8.19
N LYS A 443 16.24 14.16 9.09
CA LYS A 443 14.99 14.75 9.63
C LYS A 443 14.10 15.33 8.52
N TYR A 444 14.70 15.96 7.51
CA TYR A 444 13.98 16.59 6.38
C TYR A 444 13.83 15.69 5.13
N LYS A 445 14.07 14.38 5.25
CA LYS A 445 13.86 13.39 4.16
C LYS A 445 14.61 13.72 2.85
N CYS A 446 15.89 14.08 2.95
CA CYS A 446 16.77 14.33 1.81
C CYS A 446 17.77 13.16 1.63
N PRO A 447 17.39 12.02 1.02
CA PRO A 447 18.23 10.81 0.97
C PRO A 447 19.55 11.04 0.23
N ARG A 448 19.54 11.67 -0.94
CA ARG A 448 20.76 11.91 -1.73
C ARG A 448 21.77 12.81 -1.03
N MET A 449 21.31 13.88 -0.38
CA MET A 449 22.19 14.77 0.38
C MET A 449 22.76 14.06 1.61
N LYS A 450 21.93 13.27 2.30
CA LYS A 450 22.36 12.40 3.40
C LYS A 450 23.47 11.44 2.94
N SER A 451 23.26 10.71 1.84
CA SER A 451 24.25 9.76 1.32
C SER A 451 25.54 10.46 0.87
N HIS A 452 25.45 11.62 0.21
CA HIS A 452 26.61 12.45 -0.12
C HIS A 452 27.45 12.85 1.11
N LEU A 453 26.78 13.33 2.17
CA LEU A 453 27.48 13.72 3.41
C LEU A 453 28.03 12.52 4.18
N MET A 454 27.37 11.36 4.11
CA MET A 454 27.88 10.11 4.68
C MET A 454 29.16 9.65 3.96
N VAL A 455 29.26 9.84 2.64
CA VAL A 455 30.50 9.58 1.89
C VAL A 455 31.61 10.53 2.33
N GLN A 456 31.36 11.85 2.38
CA GLN A 456 32.34 12.82 2.87
C GLN A 456 32.82 12.49 4.30
N MET A 457 31.90 12.06 5.17
CA MET A 457 32.23 11.64 6.52
C MET A 457 33.04 10.33 6.55
N GLY A 458 32.71 9.37 5.68
CA GLY A 458 33.48 8.13 5.51
C GLY A 458 34.91 8.37 5.01
N GLU A 459 35.09 9.28 4.06
CA GLU A 459 36.40 9.74 3.59
C GLU A 459 37.21 10.41 4.71
N GLU A 460 36.57 11.24 5.54
CA GLU A 460 37.26 11.83 6.70
C GLU A 460 37.62 10.81 7.77
N TYR A 461 36.79 9.78 8.00
CA TYR A 461 37.16 8.65 8.87
C TYR A 461 38.34 7.85 8.30
N TYR A 462 38.40 7.67 6.99
CA TYR A 462 39.56 7.06 6.31
C TYR A 462 40.83 7.88 6.58
N HIS A 463 40.78 9.20 6.42
CA HIS A 463 41.91 10.08 6.72
C HIS A 463 42.27 10.12 8.22
N ALA A 464 41.28 9.91 9.12
CA ALA A 464 41.50 9.76 10.55
C ALA A 464 42.04 8.37 10.96
N LYS A 465 42.29 7.47 10.00
CA LYS A 465 42.74 6.08 10.20
C LYS A 465 41.74 5.19 10.96
N ASP A 466 40.47 5.58 11.06
CA ASP A 466 39.37 4.76 11.60
C ASP A 466 38.64 4.04 10.45
N TYR A 467 39.31 3.04 9.90
CA TYR A 467 38.86 2.30 8.71
C TYR A 467 37.56 1.51 8.94
N ILE A 468 37.28 1.11 10.18
CA ILE A 468 36.06 0.37 10.54
C ILE A 468 34.83 1.26 10.39
N LYS A 469 34.88 2.48 10.94
CA LYS A 469 33.76 3.42 10.80
C LYS A 469 33.61 3.93 9.36
N ALA A 470 34.73 4.10 8.65
CA ALA A 470 34.71 4.44 7.23
C ALA A 470 33.94 3.39 6.42
N LEU A 471 34.32 2.10 6.52
CA LEU A 471 33.64 1.03 5.78
C LEU A 471 32.15 0.94 6.12
N LYS A 472 31.78 0.98 7.40
CA LYS A 472 30.37 0.90 7.82
C LYS A 472 29.49 1.99 7.19
N LEU A 473 30.02 3.21 7.05
CA LEU A 473 29.29 4.30 6.40
C LEU A 473 29.23 4.13 4.88
N LEU A 474 30.35 3.75 4.27
CA LEU A 474 30.42 3.55 2.83
C LEU A 474 29.53 2.39 2.38
N ASP A 475 29.53 1.24 3.07
CA ASP A 475 28.67 0.09 2.78
C ASP A 475 27.18 0.44 2.74
N TYR A 476 26.74 1.27 3.71
CA TYR A 476 25.38 1.76 3.76
C TYR A 476 25.02 2.55 2.49
N VAL A 477 25.92 3.43 2.04
CA VAL A 477 25.70 4.26 0.84
C VAL A 477 25.86 3.44 -0.46
N MET A 478 26.74 2.45 -0.50
CA MET A 478 26.91 1.58 -1.66
C MET A 478 25.60 0.88 -2.04
N CYS A 479 24.81 0.43 -1.06
CA CYS A 479 23.50 -0.17 -1.31
C CYS A 479 22.56 0.79 -2.08
N ASP A 480 22.50 2.05 -1.66
CA ASP A 480 21.71 3.09 -2.34
C ASP A 480 22.24 3.33 -3.76
N TYR A 481 23.55 3.42 -3.95
CA TYR A 481 24.17 3.67 -5.26
C TYR A 481 24.06 2.48 -6.22
N ARG A 482 24.09 1.24 -5.73
CA ARG A 482 23.80 0.02 -6.52
C ARG A 482 22.37 0.07 -7.05
N THR A 483 21.41 0.35 -6.16
CA THR A 483 19.99 0.41 -6.49
C THR A 483 19.66 1.54 -7.47
N GLU A 484 20.23 2.73 -7.26
CA GLU A 484 20.04 3.89 -8.14
C GLU A 484 20.96 3.90 -9.37
N ARG A 485 21.90 2.95 -9.49
CA ARG A 485 22.85 2.79 -10.62
C ARG A 485 23.81 3.96 -10.83
N TRP A 486 24.28 4.58 -9.74
CA TRP A 486 25.31 5.63 -9.80
C TRP A 486 26.72 5.02 -9.94
N TRP A 487 26.99 4.33 -11.06
CA TRP A 487 28.21 3.54 -11.28
C TRP A 487 29.52 4.27 -11.02
N GLY A 488 29.64 5.53 -11.45
CA GLY A 488 30.84 6.33 -11.20
C GLY A 488 31.06 6.63 -9.72
N LEU A 489 30.00 7.00 -8.99
CA LEU A 489 30.06 7.25 -7.55
C LEU A 489 30.30 5.95 -6.77
N LEU A 490 29.64 4.86 -7.17
CA LEU A 490 29.82 3.53 -6.60
C LEU A 490 31.27 3.06 -6.78
N THR A 491 31.86 3.23 -7.97
CA THR A 491 33.25 2.87 -8.26
C THR A 491 34.22 3.67 -7.38
N ALA A 492 33.99 4.96 -7.20
CA ALA A 492 34.84 5.80 -6.36
C ALA A 492 34.83 5.34 -4.89
N ILE A 493 33.65 5.10 -4.30
CA ILE A 493 33.56 4.66 -2.91
C ILE A 493 34.00 3.21 -2.71
N LEU A 494 33.82 2.33 -3.71
CA LEU A 494 34.35 0.96 -3.70
C LEU A 494 35.88 0.96 -3.72
N ASN A 495 36.52 1.90 -4.43
CA ASN A 495 37.98 2.03 -4.43
C ASN A 495 38.48 2.44 -3.02
N THR A 496 37.84 3.43 -2.39
CA THR A 496 38.17 3.82 -1.00
C THR A 496 37.92 2.66 -0.02
N ALA A 497 36.84 1.90 -0.21
CA ALA A 497 36.53 0.74 0.62
C ALA A 497 37.51 -0.43 0.41
N LEU A 498 37.97 -0.66 -0.83
CA LEU A 498 39.02 -1.63 -1.12
C LEU A 498 40.32 -1.27 -0.38
N CYS A 499 40.72 0.00 -0.37
CA CYS A 499 41.85 0.49 0.41
C CYS A 499 41.64 0.27 1.92
N CYS A 500 40.45 0.57 2.45
CA CYS A 500 40.13 0.29 3.86
C CYS A 500 40.24 -1.21 4.19
N ALA A 501 39.67 -2.07 3.34
CA ALA A 501 39.70 -3.52 3.52
C ALA A 501 41.13 -4.07 3.46
N TYR A 502 41.97 -3.53 2.56
CA TYR A 502 43.40 -3.83 2.51
C TYR A 502 44.11 -3.43 3.81
N LEU A 503 43.91 -2.19 4.28
CA LEU A 503 44.59 -1.65 5.46
C LEU A 503 44.21 -2.37 6.76
N MET A 504 43.00 -2.95 6.81
CA MET A 504 42.54 -3.76 7.94
C MET A 504 42.82 -5.27 7.80
N ALA A 505 43.35 -5.71 6.65
CA ALA A 505 43.45 -7.12 6.28
C ALA A 505 42.11 -7.89 6.39
N SER A 506 40.99 -7.25 6.01
CA SER A 506 39.66 -7.89 5.97
C SER A 506 39.52 -8.70 4.68
N VAL A 507 39.75 -10.00 4.77
CA VAL A 507 39.74 -10.91 3.61
C VAL A 507 38.39 -10.93 2.90
N LYS A 508 37.28 -11.05 3.65
CA LYS A 508 35.93 -11.14 3.08
C LYS A 508 35.57 -9.87 2.31
N ASP A 509 35.72 -8.70 2.94
CA ASP A 509 35.35 -7.42 2.33
C ASP A 509 36.25 -7.10 1.14
N TYR A 510 37.55 -7.41 1.24
CA TYR A 510 38.49 -7.21 0.14
C TYR A 510 38.13 -8.06 -1.09
N ILE A 511 37.72 -9.32 -0.90
CA ILE A 511 37.24 -10.19 -1.99
C ILE A 511 35.97 -9.61 -2.61
N ILE A 512 34.97 -9.24 -1.80
CA ILE A 512 33.69 -8.69 -2.28
C ILE A 512 33.92 -7.42 -3.11
N TYR A 513 34.64 -6.43 -2.58
CA TYR A 513 34.89 -5.19 -3.30
C TYR A 513 35.76 -5.39 -4.55
N SER A 514 36.73 -6.30 -4.50
CA SER A 514 37.50 -6.68 -5.69
C SER A 514 36.61 -7.29 -6.77
N MET A 515 35.72 -8.21 -6.39
CA MET A 515 34.81 -8.86 -7.32
C MET A 515 33.85 -7.87 -7.99
N GLU A 516 33.37 -6.88 -7.25
CA GLU A 516 32.46 -5.85 -7.76
C GLU A 516 33.18 -4.80 -8.62
N LEU A 517 34.40 -4.38 -8.23
CA LEU A 517 35.24 -3.47 -9.02
C LEU A 517 35.73 -4.10 -10.34
N LEU A 518 35.84 -5.43 -10.41
CA LEU A 518 36.12 -6.16 -11.64
C LEU A 518 34.89 -6.28 -12.55
N GLY A 519 33.68 -6.13 -11.98
CA GLY A 519 32.44 -6.33 -12.69
C GLY A 519 32.11 -5.26 -13.73
N ARG A 520 31.03 -5.50 -14.46
CA ARG A 520 30.52 -4.58 -15.50
C ARG A 520 30.03 -3.23 -14.97
N ALA A 521 29.64 -3.17 -13.70
CA ALA A 521 29.17 -1.95 -13.03
C ALA A 521 30.32 -0.95 -12.73
N SER A 522 31.58 -1.38 -12.86
CA SER A 522 32.76 -0.57 -12.55
C SER A 522 33.24 0.23 -13.75
N THR A 523 33.49 1.53 -13.53
CA THR A 523 34.03 2.46 -14.54
C THR A 523 35.56 2.50 -14.59
N LEU A 524 36.24 1.56 -13.93
CA LEU A 524 37.70 1.48 -13.93
C LEU A 524 38.27 1.11 -15.30
N LYS A 525 39.50 1.57 -15.59
CA LYS A 525 40.26 1.19 -16.79
C LYS A 525 40.75 -0.26 -16.70
N GLU A 526 41.01 -0.89 -17.84
CA GLU A 526 41.46 -2.30 -17.89
C GLU A 526 42.76 -2.55 -17.10
N GLU A 527 43.72 -1.62 -17.12
CA GLU A 527 44.96 -1.72 -16.34
C GLU A 527 44.68 -1.83 -14.83
N GLN A 528 43.75 -1.03 -14.33
CA GLN A 528 43.34 -1.04 -12.92
C GLN A 528 42.60 -2.34 -12.58
N LYS A 529 41.68 -2.79 -13.46
CA LYS A 529 40.99 -4.09 -13.30
C LYS A 529 41.99 -5.26 -13.30
N SER A 530 42.99 -5.24 -14.19
CA SER A 530 44.05 -6.26 -14.26
C SER A 530 44.84 -6.36 -12.95
N ARG A 531 45.20 -5.21 -12.34
CA ARG A 531 45.87 -5.16 -11.04
C ARG A 531 45.00 -5.73 -9.91
N ILE A 532 43.75 -5.30 -9.81
CA ILE A 532 42.79 -5.80 -8.81
C ILE A 532 42.59 -7.32 -8.96
N GLN A 533 42.49 -7.81 -10.21
CA GLN A 533 42.34 -9.24 -10.47
C GLN A 533 43.56 -10.05 -10.02
N LYS A 534 44.77 -9.57 -10.28
CA LYS A 534 46.00 -10.21 -9.77
C LYS A 534 46.02 -10.28 -8.25
N ASN A 535 45.65 -9.18 -7.57
CA ASN A 535 45.56 -9.16 -6.12
C ASN A 535 44.49 -10.11 -5.58
N LEU A 536 43.30 -10.16 -6.21
CA LEU A 536 42.24 -11.10 -5.84
C LEU A 536 42.73 -12.55 -5.93
N PHE A 537 43.45 -12.91 -6.99
CA PHE A 537 44.01 -14.27 -7.11
C PHE A 537 45.08 -14.59 -6.08
N ARG A 538 45.97 -13.63 -5.75
CA ARG A 538 46.91 -13.82 -4.63
C ARG A 538 46.18 -14.11 -3.32
N VAL A 539 45.13 -13.33 -3.03
CA VAL A 539 44.30 -13.52 -1.83
C VAL A 539 43.59 -14.88 -1.84
N LEU A 540 43.14 -15.37 -2.99
CA LEU A 540 42.55 -16.71 -3.15
C LEU A 540 43.60 -17.83 -2.98
N MET A 541 44.85 -17.61 -3.39
CA MET A 541 45.98 -18.55 -3.18
C MET A 541 46.60 -18.45 -1.77
N ASN A 542 45.97 -17.72 -0.85
CA ASN A 542 46.47 -17.43 0.50
C ASN A 542 47.84 -16.71 0.53
N GLU A 543 48.10 -15.88 -0.47
CA GLU A 543 49.26 -14.98 -0.57
C GLU A 543 48.89 -13.54 -0.15
N VAL A 544 49.91 -12.74 0.18
CA VAL A 544 49.75 -11.32 0.55
C VAL A 544 49.52 -10.47 -0.71
N PRO A 545 48.44 -9.67 -0.80
CA PRO A 545 48.20 -8.79 -1.94
C PRO A 545 49.21 -7.63 -2.00
N GLU A 546 49.48 -7.13 -3.21
CA GLU A 546 50.22 -5.89 -3.40
C GLU A 546 49.45 -4.69 -2.83
N ALA A 547 50.17 -3.65 -2.40
CA ALA A 547 49.57 -2.47 -1.81
C ALA A 547 48.62 -1.77 -2.78
N GLU A 548 47.44 -1.39 -2.31
CA GLU A 548 46.51 -0.58 -3.08
C GLU A 548 47.07 0.85 -3.29
N PRO A 549 46.83 1.47 -4.46
CA PRO A 549 47.24 2.84 -4.72
C PRO A 549 46.57 3.81 -3.74
N GLU A 550 47.17 4.97 -3.50
CA GLU A 550 46.65 6.03 -2.59
C GLU A 550 46.66 5.68 -1.09
N CYS A 551 47.18 4.51 -0.69
CA CYS A 551 47.42 4.19 0.71
C CYS A 551 48.69 4.89 1.25
N ASP A 552 48.62 5.39 2.49
CA ASP A 552 49.77 6.00 3.16
C ASP A 552 50.89 4.97 3.44
N PRO A 553 52.17 5.27 3.14
CA PRO A 553 53.26 4.30 3.28
C PRO A 553 53.42 3.72 4.69
N SER A 554 53.14 4.51 5.75
CA SER A 554 53.24 4.04 7.13
C SER A 554 52.14 3.02 7.45
N SER A 555 50.92 3.27 7.00
CA SER A 555 49.79 2.36 7.15
C SER A 555 49.95 1.09 6.31
N VAL A 556 50.58 1.17 5.13
CA VAL A 556 50.86 0.01 4.27
C VAL A 556 51.81 -0.99 4.96
N SER A 557 52.84 -0.50 5.65
CA SER A 557 53.76 -1.38 6.39
C SER A 557 53.03 -2.16 7.49
N ALA A 558 52.14 -1.50 8.23
CA ALA A 558 51.33 -2.15 9.26
C ALA A 558 50.29 -3.11 8.67
N ALA A 559 49.68 -2.76 7.54
CA ALA A 559 48.75 -3.64 6.83
C ALA A 559 49.45 -4.92 6.35
N ARG A 560 50.68 -4.82 5.83
CA ARG A 560 51.45 -5.97 5.36
C ARG A 560 51.75 -6.98 6.48
N SER A 561 52.05 -6.53 7.70
CA SER A 561 52.20 -7.44 8.84
C SER A 561 50.88 -8.13 9.18
N LEU A 562 49.76 -7.39 9.19
CA LEU A 562 48.44 -7.98 9.43
C LEU A 562 48.05 -9.04 8.39
N TRP A 563 48.34 -8.80 7.11
CA TRP A 563 48.11 -9.80 6.06
C TRP A 563 48.98 -11.03 6.24
N THR A 564 50.24 -10.87 6.66
CA THR A 564 51.17 -11.99 6.91
C THR A 564 50.71 -12.85 8.09
N ASP A 565 50.20 -12.23 9.15
CA ASP A 565 49.62 -12.96 10.29
C ASP A 565 48.36 -13.73 9.86
N ARG A 566 47.53 -13.14 9.00
CA ARG A 566 46.31 -13.77 8.46
C ARG A 566 46.57 -14.91 7.50
N THR A 567 47.65 -14.86 6.72
CA THR A 567 48.05 -15.98 5.85
C THR A 567 48.66 -17.13 6.65
N ALA A 568 49.29 -16.85 7.80
CA ALA A 568 49.85 -17.85 8.71
C ALA A 568 48.79 -18.56 9.59
N LEU A 569 47.64 -17.93 9.85
CA LEU A 569 46.53 -18.51 10.60
C LEU A 569 45.77 -19.56 9.76
N ALA A 570 45.80 -20.83 10.19
CA ALA A 570 45.04 -21.95 9.61
C ALA A 570 43.53 -21.91 9.98
N GLY A 571 42.88 -20.75 9.78
CA GLY A 571 41.44 -20.57 9.99
C GLY A 571 40.60 -21.03 8.79
N SER A 572 39.27 -21.06 8.97
CA SER A 572 38.30 -21.44 7.92
C SER A 572 38.56 -20.70 6.60
N ASN A 573 39.09 -21.43 5.63
CA ASN A 573 39.38 -20.96 4.28
C ASN A 573 38.14 -20.88 3.39
N GLU A 574 36.97 -21.24 3.92
CA GLU A 574 35.68 -21.22 3.23
C GLU A 574 34.94 -19.89 3.47
N LEU A 575 34.55 -19.23 2.39
CA LEU A 575 33.85 -17.94 2.38
C LEU A 575 32.64 -18.00 1.45
N THR A 576 31.44 -17.88 1.99
CA THR A 576 30.21 -17.79 1.18
C THR A 576 29.83 -16.33 0.91
N ILE A 577 29.58 -16.00 -0.35
CA ILE A 577 29.15 -14.68 -0.82
C ILE A 577 27.80 -14.85 -1.52
N GLU A 578 26.78 -14.21 -0.97
CA GLU A 578 25.47 -14.10 -1.61
C GLU A 578 25.51 -13.02 -2.69
N VAL A 579 25.28 -13.40 -3.94
CA VAL A 579 25.43 -12.50 -5.09
C VAL A 579 24.26 -11.51 -5.23
N GLN A 580 23.17 -11.72 -4.51
CA GLN A 580 21.94 -10.93 -4.65
C GLN A 580 22.12 -9.47 -4.24
N ASP A 581 23.16 -9.16 -3.45
CA ASP A 581 23.39 -7.84 -2.88
C ASP A 581 24.49 -7.04 -3.60
N TYR A 582 25.17 -7.66 -4.57
CA TYR A 582 26.34 -7.10 -5.26
C TYR A 582 26.20 -7.23 -6.78
N VAL A 583 27.11 -6.63 -7.55
CA VAL A 583 27.26 -6.87 -9.01
C VAL A 583 28.66 -7.45 -9.28
N PRO A 584 28.86 -8.77 -9.09
CA PRO A 584 30.17 -9.37 -9.29
C PRO A 584 30.54 -9.47 -10.76
N PHE A 585 31.82 -9.73 -11.03
CA PHE A 585 32.32 -9.94 -12.39
C PHE A 585 31.91 -11.27 -13.05
N ILE A 586 31.35 -12.22 -12.29
CA ILE A 586 30.81 -13.48 -12.84
C ILE A 586 29.30 -13.38 -12.87
N GLN A 587 28.72 -13.50 -14.07
CA GLN A 587 27.30 -13.53 -14.29
C GLN A 587 26.81 -14.96 -14.47
N CYS A 588 25.59 -15.26 -13.97
CA CYS A 588 24.97 -16.57 -14.04
C CYS A 588 23.51 -16.47 -14.50
N LYS A 589 23.10 -17.30 -15.46
CA LYS A 589 21.71 -17.51 -15.90
C LYS A 589 21.45 -19.00 -16.05
N ALA A 590 20.34 -19.50 -15.51
CA ALA A 590 19.91 -20.89 -15.72
C ALA A 590 18.55 -20.99 -16.41
N LYS A 591 18.38 -22.06 -17.20
CA LYS A 591 17.19 -22.27 -18.01
C LYS A 591 16.89 -23.76 -18.16
N PHE A 592 15.69 -24.18 -17.74
CA PHE A 592 15.10 -25.44 -18.19
C PHE A 592 14.79 -25.38 -19.70
N GLN A 593 15.09 -26.44 -20.45
CA GLN A 593 14.88 -26.43 -21.91
C GLN A 593 13.40 -26.31 -22.30
N SER A 594 12.49 -26.83 -21.47
CA SER A 594 11.03 -26.85 -21.70
C SER A 594 10.25 -26.46 -20.42
N PRO A 595 9.13 -25.71 -20.53
CA PRO A 595 8.28 -25.34 -19.39
C PRO A 595 7.59 -26.53 -18.73
N SER A 596 7.49 -27.65 -19.45
CA SER A 596 7.03 -28.93 -18.92
C SER A 596 7.77 -30.09 -19.57
N PHE A 597 7.99 -31.15 -18.80
CA PHE A 597 8.52 -32.42 -19.28
C PHE A 597 7.55 -33.54 -18.90
N HIS A 598 7.31 -34.48 -19.81
CA HIS A 598 6.63 -35.70 -19.44
C HIS A 598 7.52 -36.54 -18.52
N VAL A 599 6.91 -37.26 -17.57
CA VAL A 599 7.64 -38.10 -16.62
C VAL A 599 8.53 -39.16 -17.31
N ASP A 600 8.18 -39.53 -18.54
CA ASP A 600 8.94 -40.46 -19.37
C ASP A 600 10.01 -39.80 -20.26
N GLN A 601 10.37 -38.55 -19.96
CA GLN A 601 11.43 -37.80 -20.64
C GLN A 601 12.52 -37.35 -19.66
N SER A 602 13.75 -37.26 -20.17
CA SER A 602 14.87 -36.67 -19.44
C SER A 602 14.71 -35.14 -19.35
N ILE A 603 14.70 -34.61 -18.12
CA ILE A 603 14.66 -33.17 -17.87
C ILE A 603 16.03 -32.59 -18.19
N GLN A 604 16.06 -31.62 -19.10
CA GLN A 604 17.27 -30.94 -19.54
C GLN A 604 17.37 -29.52 -18.94
N LEU A 605 18.48 -29.23 -18.28
CA LEU A 605 18.79 -27.94 -17.65
C LEU A 605 20.11 -27.38 -18.18
N GLN A 606 20.15 -26.09 -18.49
CA GLN A 606 21.35 -25.39 -18.93
C GLN A 606 21.70 -24.26 -17.97
N VAL A 607 22.97 -24.18 -17.56
CA VAL A 607 23.52 -23.08 -16.74
C VAL A 607 24.58 -22.34 -17.55
N PHE A 608 24.37 -21.04 -17.77
CA PHE A 608 25.24 -20.15 -18.52
C PHE A 608 26.03 -19.26 -17.58
N LEU A 609 27.35 -19.22 -17.76
CA LEU A 609 28.29 -18.40 -17.01
C LEU A 609 29.05 -17.46 -17.95
N ARG A 610 29.28 -16.22 -17.51
CA ARG A 610 30.08 -15.21 -18.25
C ARG A 610 30.93 -14.40 -17.28
N ALA A 611 32.17 -14.12 -17.62
CA ALA A 611 33.08 -13.32 -16.81
C ALA A 611 33.42 -11.98 -17.50
N ASP A 612 33.28 -10.87 -16.78
CA ASP A 612 33.51 -9.50 -17.26
C ASP A 612 34.95 -8.99 -16.97
N CYS A 613 35.79 -9.82 -16.34
CA CYS A 613 37.15 -9.47 -15.94
C CYS A 613 38.17 -9.63 -17.09
N PRO A 614 39.34 -8.94 -17.04
CA PRO A 614 40.30 -8.94 -18.13
C PRO A 614 41.06 -10.26 -18.34
N HIS A 615 41.27 -11.08 -17.30
CA HIS A 615 41.97 -12.37 -17.41
C HIS A 615 41.05 -13.57 -17.16
N PRO A 616 41.38 -14.78 -17.66
CA PRO A 616 40.61 -15.99 -17.41
C PRO A 616 40.45 -16.35 -15.94
N VAL A 617 39.32 -16.96 -15.58
CA VAL A 617 39.01 -17.37 -14.19
C VAL A 617 38.64 -18.85 -14.16
N SER A 618 39.36 -19.64 -13.37
CA SER A 618 39.03 -21.04 -13.10
C SER A 618 38.09 -21.15 -11.90
N PHE A 619 37.22 -22.16 -11.93
CA PHE A 619 36.33 -22.53 -10.82
C PHE A 619 36.34 -24.05 -10.61
N ASN A 620 36.12 -24.49 -9.38
CA ASN A 620 36.30 -25.90 -9.01
C ASN A 620 35.01 -26.71 -9.06
N LYS A 621 33.89 -26.08 -8.76
CA LYS A 621 32.58 -26.73 -8.64
C LYS A 621 31.48 -25.78 -9.07
N LEU A 622 30.49 -26.32 -9.77
CA LEU A 622 29.20 -25.69 -10.06
C LEU A 622 28.10 -26.65 -9.60
N ALA A 623 27.18 -26.19 -8.76
CA ALA A 623 26.05 -26.99 -8.29
C ALA A 623 24.74 -26.22 -8.41
N VAL A 624 23.66 -26.93 -8.72
CA VAL A 624 22.29 -26.39 -8.76
C VAL A 624 21.45 -27.07 -7.69
N SER A 625 20.76 -26.27 -6.90
CA SER A 625 19.80 -26.72 -5.89
C SER A 625 18.38 -26.53 -6.40
N PHE A 626 17.51 -27.51 -6.14
CA PHE A 626 16.10 -27.51 -6.54
C PHE A 626 15.15 -27.54 -5.34
N SER A 627 13.85 -27.37 -5.61
CA SER A 627 12.77 -27.53 -4.65
C SER A 627 12.68 -28.97 -4.11
N ASN A 628 12.93 -29.97 -4.96
CA ASN A 628 13.17 -31.35 -4.54
C ASN A 628 14.68 -31.63 -4.52
N GLN A 629 15.24 -31.83 -3.32
CA GLN A 629 16.68 -31.94 -3.07
C GLN A 629 17.32 -33.19 -3.69
N GLU A 630 16.54 -34.22 -3.99
CA GLU A 630 17.05 -35.46 -4.59
C GLU A 630 17.58 -35.25 -6.02
N TYR A 631 17.15 -34.18 -6.70
CA TYR A 631 17.65 -33.81 -8.02
C TYR A 631 19.03 -33.12 -7.96
N ASN A 632 19.42 -32.55 -6.81
CA ASN A 632 20.68 -31.79 -6.67
C ASN A 632 21.92 -32.61 -7.05
N GLN A 633 21.92 -33.91 -6.77
CA GLN A 633 23.04 -34.81 -7.06
C GLN A 633 23.33 -34.96 -8.57
N TRP A 634 22.31 -34.75 -9.42
CA TRP A 634 22.43 -34.86 -10.88
C TRP A 634 22.86 -33.54 -11.54
N CYS A 635 22.87 -32.44 -10.78
CA CYS A 635 23.21 -31.12 -11.28
C CYS A 635 24.41 -30.52 -10.51
N ALA A 636 25.49 -31.30 -10.43
CA ALA A 636 26.76 -30.88 -9.87
C ALA A 636 27.91 -31.23 -10.81
N ALA A 637 28.65 -30.23 -11.28
CA ALA A 637 29.90 -30.39 -12.03
C ALA A 637 31.09 -30.11 -11.09
N LYS A 638 32.08 -31.00 -11.08
CA LYS A 638 33.36 -30.81 -10.37
C LYS A 638 34.51 -30.89 -11.36
N SER A 639 35.58 -30.12 -11.13
CA SER A 639 36.78 -30.15 -11.97
C SER A 639 37.40 -31.55 -11.96
N GLN A 640 37.47 -32.20 -13.13
CA GLN A 640 38.15 -33.50 -13.32
C GLN A 640 39.50 -33.35 -14.06
N GLY A 641 39.95 -32.11 -14.31
CA GLY A 641 41.22 -31.81 -14.97
C GLY A 641 41.46 -30.30 -15.18
N PRO A 642 42.71 -29.88 -15.47
CA PRO A 642 43.16 -28.48 -15.43
C PRO A 642 42.44 -27.52 -16.40
N ASP A 643 41.89 -28.01 -17.50
CA ASP A 643 41.25 -27.16 -18.54
C ASP A 643 39.71 -27.22 -18.57
N SER A 644 39.07 -28.03 -17.72
CA SER A 644 37.63 -28.32 -17.85
C SER A 644 36.71 -27.17 -17.38
N LEU A 645 37.11 -26.36 -16.40
CA LEU A 645 36.26 -25.35 -15.74
C LEU A 645 36.88 -23.93 -15.69
N THR A 646 37.31 -23.41 -16.86
CA THR A 646 37.77 -22.02 -17.00
C THR A 646 36.75 -21.14 -17.74
N LEU A 647 36.54 -19.91 -17.27
CA LEU A 647 35.77 -18.84 -17.92
C LEU A 647 36.74 -17.90 -18.65
N LEU A 648 36.51 -17.69 -19.96
CA LEU A 648 37.27 -16.73 -20.75
C LEU A 648 36.57 -15.36 -20.71
N PRO A 649 37.34 -14.26 -20.66
CA PRO A 649 36.80 -12.89 -20.68
C PRO A 649 35.77 -12.68 -21.79
N GLY A 650 34.59 -12.19 -21.43
CA GLY A 650 33.52 -11.83 -22.37
C GLY A 650 32.78 -13.00 -23.04
N LYS A 651 33.27 -14.24 -22.96
CA LYS A 651 32.67 -15.43 -23.60
C LYS A 651 31.72 -16.16 -22.66
N THR A 652 30.59 -16.62 -23.21
CA THR A 652 29.58 -17.41 -22.48
C THR A 652 29.94 -18.89 -22.48
N LYS A 653 30.02 -19.51 -21.29
CA LYS A 653 30.20 -20.95 -21.11
C LYS A 653 28.86 -21.58 -20.67
N CYS A 654 28.44 -22.65 -21.34
CA CYS A 654 27.20 -23.38 -21.03
C CYS A 654 27.53 -24.74 -20.40
N CYS A 655 26.91 -25.03 -19.25
CA CYS A 655 26.95 -26.33 -18.59
C CYS A 655 25.57 -26.99 -18.71
N ASN A 656 25.51 -28.17 -19.33
CA ASN A 656 24.26 -28.93 -19.50
C ASN A 656 24.16 -30.00 -18.40
N PHE A 657 22.97 -30.14 -17.82
CA PHE A 657 22.62 -31.17 -16.86
C PHE A 657 21.35 -31.89 -17.30
N SER A 658 21.28 -33.19 -17.05
CA SER A 658 20.09 -34.01 -17.35
C SER A 658 19.75 -34.95 -16.20
N PHE A 659 18.46 -35.12 -15.93
CA PHE A 659 17.97 -36.06 -14.92
C PHE A 659 16.54 -36.53 -15.21
N VAL A 660 16.16 -37.68 -14.65
CA VAL A 660 14.82 -38.26 -14.82
C VAL A 660 13.92 -37.88 -13.64
N ALA A 661 12.71 -37.43 -13.94
CA ALA A 661 11.68 -37.11 -12.94
C ALA A 661 11.17 -38.36 -12.23
N LYS A 662 10.79 -38.23 -10.96
CA LYS A 662 10.07 -39.30 -10.25
C LYS A 662 8.58 -39.31 -10.60
N THR A 663 7.98 -40.50 -10.57
CA THR A 663 6.53 -40.70 -10.81
C THR A 663 5.64 -40.04 -9.76
N GLU A 664 6.15 -39.88 -8.54
CA GLU A 664 5.46 -39.15 -7.45
C GLU A 664 5.42 -37.63 -7.65
N ASP A 665 6.25 -37.09 -8.56
CA ASP A 665 6.32 -35.66 -8.83
C ASP A 665 5.45 -35.23 -10.02
N VAL A 666 4.70 -36.15 -10.64
CA VAL A 666 3.70 -35.84 -11.66
C VAL A 666 2.65 -34.88 -11.09
N GLY A 667 2.45 -33.75 -11.77
CA GLY A 667 1.59 -32.65 -11.33
C GLY A 667 2.28 -31.63 -10.43
N LYS A 668 3.53 -31.86 -10.00
CA LYS A 668 4.32 -30.91 -9.19
C LYS A 668 5.23 -30.04 -10.06
N LYS A 669 5.64 -28.91 -9.48
CA LYS A 669 6.57 -27.93 -10.08
C LYS A 669 7.97 -28.13 -9.49
N VAL A 670 8.97 -28.32 -10.37
CA VAL A 670 10.39 -28.32 -9.99
C VAL A 670 10.95 -26.93 -10.22
N GLU A 671 11.48 -26.31 -9.16
CA GLU A 671 12.03 -24.95 -9.20
C GLU A 671 13.51 -24.97 -8.82
N ILE A 672 14.30 -24.10 -9.45
CA ILE A 672 15.68 -23.84 -9.05
C ILE A 672 15.64 -22.96 -7.80
N THR A 673 16.15 -23.45 -6.68
CA THR A 673 16.23 -22.70 -5.41
C THR A 673 17.53 -21.92 -5.30
N GLY A 674 18.62 -22.41 -5.88
CA GLY A 674 19.87 -21.67 -5.99
C GLY A 674 20.93 -22.33 -6.87
N ILE A 675 21.94 -21.56 -7.22
CA ILE A 675 23.12 -21.99 -7.99
C ILE A 675 24.36 -21.59 -7.20
N GLU A 676 25.32 -22.50 -7.08
CA GLU A 676 26.55 -22.28 -6.32
C GLU A 676 27.77 -22.53 -7.20
N LEU A 677 28.69 -21.56 -7.26
CA LEU A 677 29.97 -21.66 -7.96
C LEU A 677 31.12 -21.49 -6.96
N VAL A 678 32.09 -22.40 -6.98
CA VAL A 678 33.25 -22.37 -6.07
C VAL A 678 34.49 -21.87 -6.80
N LEU A 679 35.05 -20.75 -6.33
CA LEU A 679 36.33 -20.19 -6.76
C LEU A 679 37.44 -20.55 -5.77
N GLY A 680 38.68 -20.67 -6.26
CA GLY A 680 39.85 -21.03 -5.45
C GLY A 680 40.01 -22.54 -5.28
N SER A 681 40.99 -22.98 -4.49
CA SER A 681 41.32 -24.40 -4.28
C SER A 681 41.28 -24.80 -2.81
N ASP A 682 41.13 -26.10 -2.54
CA ASP A 682 41.13 -26.65 -1.17
C ASP A 682 42.48 -26.42 -0.46
N SER A 683 43.56 -26.17 -1.23
CA SER A 683 44.89 -25.78 -0.72
C SER A 683 45.01 -24.28 -0.40
N GLY A 684 44.08 -23.46 -0.88
CA GLY A 684 44.01 -22.02 -0.70
C GLY A 684 42.71 -21.61 -0.01
N ARG A 685 42.10 -20.49 -0.42
CA ARG A 685 40.79 -20.04 0.04
C ARG A 685 39.70 -20.45 -0.96
N CYS A 686 38.63 -21.06 -0.47
CA CYS A 686 37.46 -21.44 -1.24
C CYS A 686 36.35 -20.42 -1.08
N VAL A 687 35.97 -19.76 -2.17
CA VAL A 687 34.88 -18.77 -2.19
C VAL A 687 33.66 -19.35 -2.89
N PHE A 688 32.57 -19.51 -2.16
CA PHE A 688 31.29 -20.00 -2.64
C PHE A 688 30.41 -18.82 -3.07
N LEU A 689 30.22 -18.65 -4.38
CA LEU A 689 29.30 -17.67 -4.94
C LEU A 689 27.91 -18.29 -5.05
N SER A 690 26.97 -17.77 -4.28
CA SER A 690 25.60 -18.30 -4.22
C SER A 690 24.61 -17.35 -4.90
N TRP A 691 23.96 -17.84 -5.96
CA TRP A 691 22.81 -17.21 -6.59
C TRP A 691 21.51 -17.81 -6.06
N ARG A 692 20.57 -16.98 -5.61
CA ARG A 692 19.20 -17.40 -5.33
C ARG A 692 18.44 -17.59 -6.64
N GLY A 693 17.66 -18.66 -6.73
CA GLY A 693 16.90 -18.97 -7.94
C GLY A 693 17.80 -19.31 -9.13
N ALA A 694 17.33 -18.98 -10.33
CA ALA A 694 17.98 -19.32 -11.60
C ALA A 694 19.08 -18.34 -12.05
N GLY A 695 19.76 -17.68 -11.11
CA GLY A 695 20.80 -16.69 -11.38
C GLY A 695 20.32 -15.23 -11.34
N GLY A 696 21.22 -14.32 -11.70
CA GLY A 696 21.02 -12.87 -11.66
C GLY A 696 21.56 -12.19 -10.39
N ASP A 697 21.94 -10.93 -10.56
CA ASP A 697 22.45 -10.02 -9.53
C ASP A 697 21.53 -8.80 -9.34
N THR A 698 21.90 -7.87 -8.45
CA THR A 698 21.12 -6.63 -8.20
C THR A 698 20.79 -5.83 -9.47
N ALA A 699 21.64 -5.89 -10.51
CA ALA A 699 21.45 -5.13 -11.75
C ALA A 699 20.57 -5.87 -12.78
N SER A 700 20.53 -7.21 -12.72
CA SER A 700 20.01 -8.10 -13.76
C SER A 700 18.53 -7.92 -14.09
N ALA A 701 17.66 -7.68 -13.11
CA ALA A 701 16.21 -7.58 -13.33
C ALA A 701 15.83 -6.40 -14.25
N GLN A 702 16.48 -5.25 -14.03
CA GLN A 702 16.22 -4.04 -14.79
C GLN A 702 17.01 -4.02 -16.12
N GLU A 703 18.14 -4.73 -16.21
CA GLU A 703 18.81 -5.02 -17.50
C GLU A 703 17.92 -5.88 -18.42
N ALA A 704 17.26 -6.92 -17.90
CA ALA A 704 16.30 -7.73 -18.68
C ALA A 704 15.12 -6.90 -19.21
N LEU A 705 14.61 -5.95 -18.42
CA LEU A 705 13.58 -5.00 -18.85
C LEU A 705 14.08 -4.04 -19.96
N GLN A 706 15.35 -3.65 -19.94
CA GLN A 706 15.94 -2.82 -20.99
C GLN A 706 16.18 -3.63 -22.28
N ALA A 707 16.73 -4.84 -22.15
CA ALA A 707 17.00 -5.75 -23.27
C ALA A 707 15.71 -6.13 -24.03
N SER A 708 14.61 -6.39 -23.32
CA SER A 708 13.31 -6.67 -23.95
C SER A 708 12.72 -5.49 -24.75
N ARG A 709 13.11 -4.25 -24.42
CA ARG A 709 12.69 -3.03 -25.15
C ARG A 709 13.56 -2.75 -26.37
N SER A 710 14.85 -3.06 -26.32
CA SER A 710 15.79 -2.87 -27.44
C SER A 710 15.73 -3.99 -28.48
N SER A 711 15.35 -5.22 -28.11
CA SER A 711 15.28 -6.36 -29.05
C SER A 711 14.23 -6.16 -30.17
N ARG A 712 13.21 -5.31 -29.97
CA ARG A 712 12.23 -4.96 -31.02
C ARG A 712 12.81 -4.12 -32.18
N ARG A 713 14.01 -3.54 -32.03
CA ARG A 713 14.65 -2.70 -33.08
C ARG A 713 15.72 -3.44 -33.90
N TRP A 714 16.10 -4.66 -33.52
CA TRP A 714 17.28 -5.35 -34.07
C TRP A 714 16.93 -6.61 -34.88
N TRP A 715 15.75 -6.66 -35.51
CA TRP A 715 15.37 -7.71 -36.47
C TRP A 715 15.59 -7.28 -37.94
N ARG A 716 16.69 -6.57 -38.22
CA ARG A 716 17.20 -6.38 -39.58
C ARG A 716 18.71 -6.58 -39.60
N GLY A 717 19.08 -7.80 -39.96
CA GLY A 717 20.45 -8.19 -40.29
C GLY A 717 21.10 -9.00 -39.19
N LEU A 718 21.19 -10.32 -39.39
CA LEU A 718 22.46 -11.02 -39.25
C LEU A 718 22.35 -12.43 -39.85
N GLY A 719 23.09 -12.65 -40.92
CA GLY A 719 23.64 -13.97 -41.21
C GLY A 719 24.79 -14.24 -40.24
N ALA A 720 24.91 -15.50 -39.82
CA ALA A 720 26.08 -16.14 -39.24
C ALA A 720 26.84 -15.35 -38.15
N ARG A 721 26.40 -15.45 -36.90
CA ARG A 721 27.30 -15.41 -35.74
C ARG A 721 27.12 -16.68 -34.92
N GLN A 722 28.22 -17.38 -34.69
CA GLN A 722 28.31 -18.67 -33.98
C GLN A 722 28.43 -18.51 -32.45
N GLU A 723 28.37 -17.28 -31.92
CA GLU A 723 28.48 -17.00 -30.49
C GLU A 723 27.10 -16.76 -29.86
N LEU A 724 26.82 -17.43 -28.74
CA LEU A 724 25.60 -17.25 -27.94
C LEU A 724 25.54 -15.81 -27.40
N ASP A 725 24.55 -15.03 -27.87
CA ASP A 725 24.31 -13.68 -27.38
C ASP A 725 23.73 -13.70 -25.96
N TRP A 726 24.49 -13.19 -24.98
CA TRP A 726 24.12 -13.19 -23.56
C TRP A 726 22.79 -12.48 -23.28
N ASP A 727 22.48 -11.43 -24.05
CA ASP A 727 21.27 -10.62 -23.85
C ASP A 727 20.01 -11.31 -24.39
N SER A 728 20.17 -12.27 -25.32
CA SER A 728 19.09 -13.10 -25.86
C SER A 728 18.70 -14.27 -24.94
N LEU A 729 19.55 -14.60 -23.95
CA LEU A 729 19.31 -15.71 -23.02
C LEU A 729 18.19 -15.39 -22.03
N THR A 730 17.10 -16.16 -22.12
CA THR A 730 15.98 -16.11 -21.18
C THR A 730 16.20 -17.05 -19.99
N VAL A 731 15.90 -16.56 -18.80
CA VAL A 731 15.95 -17.35 -17.57
C VAL A 731 14.64 -18.13 -17.45
N GLN A 732 14.73 -19.45 -17.23
CA GLN A 732 13.58 -20.30 -16.99
C GLN A 732 13.81 -21.09 -15.71
N HIS A 733 13.28 -20.54 -14.61
CA HIS A 733 13.59 -20.97 -13.25
C HIS A 733 12.80 -22.19 -12.77
N SER A 734 11.81 -22.66 -13.55
CA SER A 734 10.96 -23.79 -13.17
C SER A 734 10.46 -24.59 -14.36
N THR A 735 10.09 -25.85 -14.09
CA THR A 735 9.41 -26.73 -15.04
C THR A 735 8.34 -27.59 -14.35
N MET A 736 7.30 -27.96 -15.08
CA MET A 736 6.22 -28.85 -14.60
C MET A 736 6.47 -30.29 -15.04
N ILE A 737 6.31 -31.25 -14.12
CA ILE A 737 6.32 -32.66 -14.49
C ILE A 737 4.88 -33.07 -14.81
N ILE A 738 4.66 -33.54 -16.03
CA ILE A 738 3.33 -33.94 -16.52
C ILE A 738 3.28 -35.45 -16.76
N SER A 739 2.08 -36.02 -16.71
CA SER A 739 1.89 -37.46 -16.94
C SER A 739 2.32 -37.85 -18.34
N ARG A 740 2.73 -39.12 -18.51
CA ARG A 740 3.01 -39.70 -19.82
C ARG A 740 1.79 -39.58 -20.73
N ILE A 741 2.03 -39.36 -22.02
CA ILE A 741 0.95 -39.32 -23.01
C ILE A 741 0.39 -40.74 -23.16
N PRO A 742 -0.92 -40.97 -22.89
CA PRO A 742 -1.51 -42.29 -23.00
C PRO A 742 -1.61 -42.73 -24.48
N LYS A 743 -1.23 -43.98 -24.78
CA LYS A 743 -1.42 -44.58 -26.11
C LYS A 743 -2.55 -45.61 -26.09
N ILE A 744 -3.72 -45.21 -25.60
CA ILE A 744 -4.96 -45.98 -25.66
C ILE A 744 -6.03 -45.13 -26.36
N SER A 745 -6.82 -45.75 -27.24
CA SER A 745 -7.95 -45.10 -27.90
C SER A 745 -9.28 -45.61 -27.35
N VAL A 746 -10.22 -44.70 -27.12
CA VAL A 746 -11.60 -44.97 -26.67
C VAL A 746 -12.55 -44.45 -27.75
N HIS A 747 -13.49 -45.27 -28.22
CA HIS A 747 -14.48 -44.90 -29.23
C HIS A 747 -15.90 -45.18 -28.72
N LEU A 748 -16.85 -44.28 -28.97
CA LEU A 748 -18.24 -44.37 -28.48
C LEU A 748 -19.23 -44.47 -29.65
N SER A 749 -20.26 -45.32 -29.53
CA SER A 749 -21.31 -45.54 -30.54
C SER A 749 -22.71 -45.58 -29.89
N HIS A 750 -23.64 -44.73 -30.35
CA HIS A 750 -25.01 -44.57 -29.80
C HIS A 750 -25.95 -43.79 -30.75
N GLN A 751 -27.26 -43.68 -30.43
CA GLN A 751 -28.31 -43.07 -31.30
C GLN A 751 -29.07 -41.87 -30.65
N PRO A 752 -28.49 -40.66 -30.61
CA PRO A 752 -29.11 -39.51 -29.94
C PRO A 752 -30.37 -39.00 -30.68
N PRO A 753 -31.26 -38.23 -30.03
CA PRO A 753 -31.29 -37.85 -28.62
C PRO A 753 -31.78 -38.99 -27.71
N VAL A 754 -31.61 -38.84 -26.40
CA VAL A 754 -32.25 -39.70 -25.39
C VAL A 754 -33.70 -39.25 -25.22
N LEU A 755 -34.65 -40.17 -25.19
CA LEU A 755 -36.05 -39.88 -24.87
C LEU A 755 -36.28 -40.01 -23.36
N LYS A 756 -37.07 -39.10 -22.80
CA LYS A 756 -37.36 -39.05 -21.35
C LYS A 756 -37.85 -40.42 -20.86
N ASN A 757 -37.22 -40.91 -19.79
CA ASN A 757 -37.46 -42.22 -19.16
C ASN A 757 -37.13 -43.47 -20.01
N GLU A 758 -36.51 -43.33 -21.18
CA GLU A 758 -36.05 -44.50 -21.92
C GLU A 758 -34.77 -45.10 -21.34
N MET A 759 -34.55 -46.39 -21.60
CA MET A 759 -33.28 -47.07 -21.35
C MET A 759 -32.37 -46.91 -22.57
N TYR A 760 -31.48 -45.92 -22.53
CA TYR A 760 -30.61 -45.55 -23.64
C TYR A 760 -29.27 -46.28 -23.60
N CYS A 761 -28.84 -46.89 -24.71
CA CYS A 761 -27.62 -47.69 -24.78
C CYS A 761 -26.46 -46.93 -25.44
N ILE A 762 -25.29 -46.92 -24.81
CA ILE A 762 -24.03 -46.39 -25.34
C ILE A 762 -22.99 -47.50 -25.34
N CYS A 763 -22.51 -47.90 -26.51
CA CYS A 763 -21.43 -48.89 -26.62
C CYS A 763 -20.07 -48.19 -26.77
N PHE A 764 -19.05 -48.71 -26.10
CA PHE A 764 -17.70 -48.17 -26.13
C PHE A 764 -16.66 -49.26 -26.44
N THR A 765 -15.63 -48.86 -27.20
CA THR A 765 -14.51 -49.71 -27.61
C THR A 765 -13.20 -49.11 -27.10
N VAL A 766 -12.42 -49.88 -26.34
CA VAL A 766 -11.08 -49.49 -25.85
C VAL A 766 -10.02 -50.32 -26.60
N GLN A 767 -9.00 -49.66 -27.16
CA GLN A 767 -7.90 -50.32 -27.86
C GLN A 767 -6.53 -49.85 -27.34
N SER A 768 -5.67 -50.80 -26.96
CA SER A 768 -4.29 -50.48 -26.57
C SER A 768 -3.39 -50.31 -27.78
N GLN A 769 -2.69 -49.17 -27.87
CA GLN A 769 -1.63 -48.87 -28.84
C GLN A 769 -0.26 -48.79 -28.15
N GLU A 770 -0.17 -49.29 -26.91
CA GLU A 770 1.06 -49.35 -26.14
C GLU A 770 1.98 -50.46 -26.65
N ALA A 771 3.30 -50.28 -26.48
CA ALA A 771 4.29 -51.30 -26.83
C ALA A 771 4.42 -52.40 -25.76
N ALA A 772 4.00 -52.11 -24.53
CA ALA A 772 3.95 -53.05 -23.40
C ALA A 772 2.50 -53.28 -22.96
N VAL A 773 2.27 -54.30 -22.11
CA VAL A 773 0.95 -54.62 -21.58
C VAL A 773 0.46 -53.47 -20.70
N ALA A 774 -0.74 -52.95 -21.01
CA ALA A 774 -1.42 -51.99 -20.14
C ALA A 774 -2.11 -52.76 -19.01
N GLN A 775 -1.63 -52.57 -17.78
CA GLN A 775 -2.07 -53.29 -16.59
C GLN A 775 -3.12 -52.50 -15.81
N ASP A 776 -4.02 -53.20 -15.11
CA ASP A 776 -5.05 -52.62 -14.22
C ASP A 776 -5.91 -51.56 -14.93
N ILE A 777 -6.54 -51.95 -16.04
CA ILE A 777 -7.39 -51.04 -16.81
C ILE A 777 -8.72 -50.86 -16.09
N ARG A 778 -9.04 -49.62 -15.75
CA ARG A 778 -10.26 -49.24 -15.04
C ARG A 778 -11.06 -48.21 -15.80
N LEU A 779 -12.36 -48.41 -15.85
CA LEU A 779 -13.31 -47.50 -16.46
C LEU A 779 -14.05 -46.68 -15.42
N THR A 780 -14.11 -45.38 -15.65
CA THR A 780 -15.06 -44.48 -15.00
C THR A 780 -16.01 -43.95 -16.07
N ALA A 781 -17.30 -44.34 -16.02
CA ALA A 781 -18.29 -44.07 -17.05
C ALA A 781 -19.62 -43.56 -16.49
N GLY A 782 -20.12 -42.43 -16.99
CA GLY A 782 -21.39 -41.85 -16.56
C GLY A 782 -21.40 -40.32 -16.60
N LEU A 783 -22.31 -39.68 -15.86
CA LEU A 783 -22.46 -38.23 -15.83
C LEU A 783 -21.17 -37.57 -15.33
N LYS A 784 -20.60 -36.68 -16.14
CA LYS A 784 -19.35 -35.98 -15.80
C LYS A 784 -19.53 -35.20 -14.48
N PRO A 785 -18.62 -35.39 -13.50
CA PRO A 785 -18.62 -34.61 -12.26
C PRO A 785 -18.55 -33.10 -12.51
N GLY A 786 -19.25 -32.31 -11.68
CA GLY A 786 -19.27 -30.85 -11.78
C GLY A 786 -20.39 -30.26 -12.65
N GLN A 787 -21.32 -31.08 -13.15
CA GLN A 787 -22.59 -30.62 -13.74
C GLN A 787 -23.64 -30.31 -12.64
N ASP A 788 -24.79 -29.76 -13.03
CA ASP A 788 -25.90 -29.42 -12.12
C ASP A 788 -26.29 -30.63 -11.24
N ALA A 789 -26.38 -30.41 -9.93
CA ALA A 789 -26.72 -31.43 -8.94
C ALA A 789 -28.07 -32.11 -9.22
N ASN A 790 -29.02 -31.39 -9.81
CA ASN A 790 -30.33 -31.94 -10.18
C ASN A 790 -30.23 -32.98 -11.30
N LEU A 791 -29.22 -32.89 -12.17
CA LEU A 791 -28.97 -33.89 -13.21
C LEU A 791 -28.47 -35.20 -12.62
N GLY A 792 -27.71 -35.14 -11.52
CA GLY A 792 -27.22 -36.33 -10.81
C GLY A 792 -28.35 -37.18 -10.20
N LEU A 793 -29.43 -36.55 -9.74
CA LEU A 793 -30.62 -37.26 -9.21
C LEU A 793 -31.54 -37.79 -10.33
N ALA A 794 -31.47 -37.19 -11.51
CA ALA A 794 -32.33 -37.51 -12.65
C ALA A 794 -31.62 -38.38 -13.72
N THR A 795 -30.43 -38.91 -13.42
CA THR A 795 -29.64 -39.73 -14.33
C THR A 795 -29.12 -40.97 -13.62
N HIS A 796 -29.43 -42.13 -14.20
CA HIS A 796 -29.10 -43.44 -13.65
C HIS A 796 -28.31 -44.22 -14.69
N VAL A 797 -27.15 -44.74 -14.29
CA VAL A 797 -26.20 -45.44 -15.18
C VAL A 797 -25.96 -46.86 -14.68
N THR A 798 -25.99 -47.83 -15.59
CA THR A 798 -25.75 -49.25 -15.29
C THR A 798 -25.02 -49.97 -16.42
N LEU A 799 -24.42 -51.12 -16.11
CA LEU A 799 -23.85 -52.06 -17.09
C LEU A 799 -24.82 -53.20 -17.46
N ASP A 800 -25.91 -53.36 -16.71
CA ASP A 800 -26.94 -54.38 -16.96
C ASP A 800 -28.14 -53.77 -17.70
N GLY A 801 -28.43 -54.26 -18.90
CA GLY A 801 -29.54 -53.79 -19.74
C GLY A 801 -30.87 -54.51 -19.48
N SER A 802 -30.90 -55.52 -18.60
CA SER A 802 -32.07 -56.38 -18.37
C SER A 802 -32.97 -55.94 -17.21
N SER A 803 -32.43 -55.21 -16.24
CA SER A 803 -33.17 -54.61 -15.12
C SER A 803 -33.50 -53.14 -15.41
N VAL A 804 -34.77 -52.75 -15.27
CA VAL A 804 -35.15 -51.32 -15.28
C VAL A 804 -34.43 -50.65 -14.10
N CYS A 805 -33.65 -49.59 -14.35
CA CYS A 805 -32.89 -48.92 -13.29
C CYS A 805 -33.80 -48.38 -12.18
N ASP A 806 -33.74 -48.99 -10.99
CA ASP A 806 -34.32 -48.43 -9.76
C ASP A 806 -33.73 -47.04 -9.46
N ASP A 807 -34.48 -46.20 -8.72
CA ASP A 807 -34.05 -44.83 -8.38
C ASP A 807 -32.75 -44.75 -7.55
N GLY A 808 -32.19 -45.90 -7.14
CA GLY A 808 -30.91 -46.01 -6.41
C GLY A 808 -29.65 -46.22 -7.26
N ALA A 809 -29.75 -46.34 -8.59
CA ALA A 809 -28.57 -46.51 -9.45
C ALA A 809 -27.72 -45.22 -9.55
N PRO A 810 -26.37 -45.30 -9.55
CA PRO A 810 -25.51 -44.12 -9.54
C PRO A 810 -25.52 -43.38 -10.88
N ALA A 811 -25.27 -42.07 -10.84
CA ALA A 811 -25.09 -41.26 -12.05
C ALA A 811 -23.72 -41.45 -12.71
N LEU A 812 -22.72 -41.97 -11.97
CA LEU A 812 -21.36 -42.21 -12.44
C LEU A 812 -20.84 -43.54 -11.87
N LEU A 813 -20.40 -44.44 -12.75
CA LEU A 813 -19.67 -45.65 -12.38
C LEU A 813 -18.19 -45.30 -12.25
N THR A 814 -17.55 -45.64 -11.13
CA THR A 814 -16.13 -45.37 -10.87
C THR A 814 -15.35 -46.66 -10.74
N ASP A 815 -14.13 -46.69 -11.27
CA ASP A 815 -13.16 -47.78 -11.11
C ASP A 815 -13.66 -49.19 -11.49
N VAL A 816 -14.47 -49.30 -12.55
CA VAL A 816 -14.93 -50.59 -13.07
C VAL A 816 -13.75 -51.34 -13.71
N PRO A 817 -13.38 -52.53 -13.20
CA PRO A 817 -12.23 -53.27 -13.73
C PRO A 817 -12.55 -53.84 -15.12
N LEU A 818 -11.69 -53.53 -16.09
CA LEU A 818 -11.77 -54.01 -17.47
C LEU A 818 -10.71 -55.08 -17.80
N GLY A 819 -9.79 -55.37 -16.87
CA GLY A 819 -8.70 -56.34 -17.05
C GLY A 819 -7.42 -55.71 -17.60
N ASP A 820 -6.52 -56.51 -18.15
CA ASP A 820 -5.30 -56.04 -18.82
C ASP A 820 -5.48 -56.09 -20.34
N LEU A 821 -4.91 -55.11 -21.08
CA LEU A 821 -4.92 -55.12 -22.55
C LEU A 821 -3.51 -55.32 -23.09
N LYS A 822 -3.34 -56.34 -23.94
CA LYS A 822 -2.11 -56.54 -24.71
C LYS A 822 -2.00 -55.49 -25.83
N PRO A 823 -0.78 -55.21 -26.32
CA PRO A 823 -0.57 -54.36 -27.49
C PRO A 823 -1.48 -54.75 -28.67
N GLY A 824 -2.27 -53.79 -29.16
CA GLY A 824 -3.19 -53.96 -30.30
C GLY A 824 -4.56 -54.55 -29.98
N GLU A 825 -4.77 -55.08 -28.76
CA GLU A 825 -6.02 -55.72 -28.33
C GLU A 825 -7.17 -54.70 -28.19
N LYS A 826 -8.41 -55.15 -28.49
CA LYS A 826 -9.64 -54.35 -28.43
C LYS A 826 -10.64 -54.97 -27.45
N LEU A 827 -11.30 -54.13 -26.67
CA LEU A 827 -12.35 -54.49 -25.72
C LEU A 827 -13.63 -53.69 -26.03
N GLU A 828 -14.77 -54.38 -26.15
CA GLU A 828 -16.08 -53.76 -26.41
C GLU A 828 -17.07 -54.07 -25.27
N ARG A 829 -17.78 -53.03 -24.80
CA ARG A 829 -18.80 -53.10 -23.74
C ARG A 829 -19.85 -52.02 -23.97
N CYS A 830 -21.00 -52.12 -23.29
CA CYS A 830 -22.04 -51.09 -23.35
C CYS A 830 -22.46 -50.62 -21.96
N VAL A 831 -22.90 -49.37 -21.89
CA VAL A 831 -23.42 -48.68 -20.71
C VAL A 831 -24.84 -48.24 -21.02
N PHE A 832 -25.77 -48.51 -20.11
CA PHE A 832 -27.17 -48.12 -20.23
C PHE A 832 -27.46 -46.93 -19.31
N VAL A 833 -28.25 -45.97 -19.81
CA VAL A 833 -28.55 -44.71 -19.15
C VAL A 833 -30.05 -44.42 -19.18
N ARG A 834 -30.64 -44.08 -18.03
CA ARG A 834 -32.01 -43.57 -17.91
C ARG A 834 -31.98 -42.11 -17.49
N CYS A 835 -32.73 -41.26 -18.19
CA CYS A 835 -32.82 -39.82 -17.89
C CYS A 835 -34.27 -39.41 -17.58
N ALA A 836 -34.51 -38.95 -16.35
CA ALA A 836 -35.85 -38.57 -15.88
C ALA A 836 -36.23 -37.12 -16.20
N SER A 837 -35.26 -36.21 -16.35
CA SER A 837 -35.47 -34.82 -16.73
C SER A 837 -34.92 -34.52 -18.13
N THR A 838 -35.49 -33.53 -18.81
CA THR A 838 -35.02 -33.09 -20.13
C THR A 838 -33.79 -32.20 -20.04
N GLY A 839 -33.04 -32.06 -21.13
CA GLY A 839 -31.87 -31.18 -21.25
C GLY A 839 -30.56 -31.89 -21.62
N PRO A 840 -29.50 -31.12 -21.88
CA PRO A 840 -28.19 -31.63 -22.28
C PRO A 840 -27.42 -32.20 -21.08
N ARG A 841 -26.76 -33.34 -21.29
CA ARG A 841 -25.88 -34.00 -20.30
C ARG A 841 -24.57 -34.41 -20.93
N VAL A 842 -23.47 -34.15 -20.24
CA VAL A 842 -22.13 -34.61 -20.64
C VAL A 842 -21.82 -35.92 -19.93
N PHE A 843 -21.57 -36.97 -20.70
CA PHE A 843 -21.12 -38.26 -20.21
C PHE A 843 -19.60 -38.39 -20.39
N LEU A 844 -18.90 -38.78 -19.32
CA LEU A 844 -17.46 -39.05 -19.28
C LEU A 844 -17.23 -40.55 -19.39
N PHE A 845 -16.26 -40.94 -20.21
CA PHE A 845 -15.68 -42.28 -20.30
C PHE A 845 -14.16 -42.15 -20.12
N GLN A 846 -13.70 -42.36 -18.89
CA GLN A 846 -12.28 -42.31 -18.53
C GLN A 846 -11.73 -43.72 -18.37
N VAL A 847 -10.65 -44.02 -19.09
CA VAL A 847 -9.92 -45.29 -19.01
C VAL A 847 -8.56 -45.03 -18.37
N ALA A 848 -8.35 -45.51 -17.14
CA ALA A 848 -7.08 -45.42 -16.41
C ALA A 848 -6.33 -46.75 -16.47
N TYR A 849 -4.99 -46.71 -16.56
CA TYR A 849 -4.13 -47.90 -16.61
C TYR A 849 -2.71 -47.61 -16.13
N SER A 850 -1.95 -48.65 -15.81
CA SER A 850 -0.53 -48.58 -15.47
C SER A 850 0.33 -49.25 -16.54
N ILE A 851 1.53 -48.70 -16.78
CA ILE A 851 2.48 -49.25 -17.76
C ILE A 851 3.92 -49.04 -17.33
N ASP A 852 4.74 -50.08 -17.50
CA ASP A 852 6.18 -50.04 -17.27
C ASP A 852 6.89 -49.46 -18.50
N THR A 853 7.77 -48.48 -18.29
CA THR A 853 8.57 -47.84 -19.35
C THR A 853 9.99 -47.60 -18.85
N GLU A 854 10.98 -47.68 -19.74
CA GLU A 854 12.39 -47.42 -19.40
C GLU A 854 12.86 -46.08 -19.97
N VAL A 855 13.46 -45.24 -19.13
CA VAL A 855 14.01 -43.93 -19.49
C VAL A 855 15.42 -43.80 -18.93
N GLU A 856 16.41 -43.62 -19.81
CA GLU A 856 17.84 -43.53 -19.44
C GLU A 856 18.31 -44.68 -18.51
N GLY A 857 17.86 -45.92 -18.76
CA GLY A 857 18.24 -47.10 -17.97
C GLY A 857 17.47 -47.30 -16.66
N ARG A 858 16.47 -46.45 -16.37
CA ARG A 858 15.58 -46.58 -15.20
C ARG A 858 14.20 -47.06 -15.60
N GLN A 859 13.73 -48.12 -14.95
CA GLN A 859 12.35 -48.60 -15.04
C GLN A 859 11.44 -47.68 -14.23
N ILE A 860 10.43 -47.10 -14.88
CA ILE A 860 9.41 -46.24 -14.28
C ILE A 860 8.01 -46.80 -14.58
N VAL A 861 7.18 -46.90 -13.54
CA VAL A 861 5.78 -47.29 -13.65
C VAL A 861 4.93 -46.04 -13.84
N CYS A 862 4.42 -45.84 -15.06
CA CYS A 862 3.60 -44.69 -15.39
C CYS A 862 2.12 -45.02 -15.18
N ARG A 863 1.40 -44.17 -14.43
CA ARG A 863 -0.07 -44.19 -14.38
C ARG A 863 -0.61 -43.24 -15.43
N CYS A 864 -1.37 -43.77 -16.37
CA CYS A 864 -1.93 -43.07 -17.51
C CYS A 864 -3.45 -43.09 -17.44
N HIS A 865 -4.11 -42.09 -18.02
CA HIS A 865 -5.55 -42.12 -18.22
C HIS A 865 -5.92 -41.44 -19.54
N LYS A 866 -6.99 -41.93 -20.18
CA LYS A 866 -7.56 -41.38 -21.41
C LYS A 866 -9.03 -41.07 -21.17
N ASP A 867 -9.40 -39.81 -21.39
CA ASP A 867 -10.78 -39.35 -21.26
C ASP A 867 -11.42 -39.19 -22.64
N GLU A 868 -12.63 -39.71 -22.80
CA GLU A 868 -13.53 -39.44 -23.92
C GLU A 868 -14.86 -38.90 -23.36
N MET A 869 -15.39 -37.83 -23.92
CA MET A 869 -16.62 -37.20 -23.44
C MET A 869 -17.63 -37.03 -24.56
N VAL A 870 -18.90 -37.28 -24.27
CA VAL A 870 -19.99 -37.08 -25.22
C VAL A 870 -21.15 -36.31 -24.60
N THR A 871 -21.67 -35.32 -25.32
CA THR A 871 -22.84 -34.55 -24.91
C THR A 871 -24.09 -35.13 -25.55
N ILE A 872 -25.07 -35.51 -24.75
CA ILE A 872 -26.32 -36.14 -25.21
C ILE A 872 -27.51 -35.36 -24.66
N GLU A 873 -28.45 -35.02 -25.54
CA GLU A 873 -29.67 -34.28 -25.20
C GLU A 873 -30.81 -35.23 -24.83
N THR A 874 -31.52 -34.96 -23.73
CA THR A 874 -32.75 -35.67 -23.35
C THR A 874 -33.99 -34.87 -23.70
N VAL A 875 -34.90 -35.44 -24.50
CA VAL A 875 -36.12 -34.78 -25.01
C VAL A 875 -37.39 -35.55 -24.63
N VAL A 876 -38.55 -34.89 -24.64
CA VAL A 876 -39.84 -35.56 -24.45
C VAL A 876 -40.26 -36.33 -25.73
N PRO A 877 -40.89 -37.51 -25.61
CA PRO A 877 -41.26 -38.33 -26.77
C PRO A 877 -42.48 -37.82 -27.54
N PHE A 878 -43.45 -37.20 -26.84
CA PHE A 878 -44.73 -36.77 -27.42
C PHE A 878 -45.17 -35.40 -26.90
N GLU A 879 -45.92 -34.69 -27.73
CA GLU A 879 -46.79 -33.58 -27.34
C GLU A 879 -48.24 -34.05 -27.39
N VAL A 880 -49.02 -33.82 -26.31
CA VAL A 880 -50.39 -34.33 -26.20
C VAL A 880 -51.34 -33.16 -25.97
N SER A 881 -52.31 -32.98 -26.88
CA SER A 881 -53.33 -31.93 -26.77
C SER A 881 -54.72 -32.53 -26.60
N VAL A 882 -55.59 -31.83 -25.86
CA VAL A 882 -56.90 -32.34 -25.44
C VAL A 882 -57.99 -31.30 -25.72
N LYS A 883 -59.10 -31.71 -26.35
CA LYS A 883 -60.22 -30.82 -26.74
C LYS A 883 -61.57 -31.41 -26.35
N PHE A 884 -62.49 -30.55 -25.89
CA PHE A 884 -63.89 -30.90 -25.67
C PHE A 884 -64.75 -30.33 -26.80
N VAL A 885 -65.54 -31.17 -27.45
CA VAL A 885 -66.41 -30.76 -28.57
C VAL A 885 -67.82 -31.34 -28.43
N SER A 886 -68.80 -30.70 -29.04
CA SER A 886 -70.18 -31.17 -29.07
C SER A 886 -70.31 -32.42 -29.94
N THR A 887 -71.46 -33.08 -29.92
CA THR A 887 -71.75 -34.17 -30.87
C THR A 887 -71.79 -33.71 -32.33
N LYS A 888 -71.73 -32.40 -32.59
CA LYS A 888 -71.56 -31.78 -33.91
C LYS A 888 -70.11 -31.37 -34.21
N PHE A 889 -69.16 -31.74 -33.35
CA PHE A 889 -67.74 -31.35 -33.41
C PHE A 889 -67.49 -29.84 -33.25
N GLU A 890 -68.43 -29.11 -32.64
CA GLU A 890 -68.24 -27.70 -32.31
C GLU A 890 -67.52 -27.57 -30.95
N PRO A 891 -66.56 -26.66 -30.78
CA PRO A 891 -65.84 -26.50 -29.52
C PRO A 891 -66.78 -26.20 -28.36
N LEU A 892 -66.58 -26.89 -27.23
CA LEU A 892 -67.33 -26.65 -26.00
C LEU A 892 -66.43 -26.03 -24.92
N GLU A 893 -66.74 -24.79 -24.55
CA GLU A 893 -66.15 -24.17 -23.35
C GLU A 893 -66.86 -24.64 -22.07
N GLN A 894 -68.15 -24.95 -22.18
CA GLN A 894 -68.99 -25.47 -21.10
C GLN A 894 -69.79 -26.67 -21.60
N VAL A 895 -69.98 -27.63 -20.72
CA VAL A 895 -70.71 -28.87 -20.99
C VAL A 895 -72.01 -28.85 -20.21
N ALA A 896 -73.12 -29.03 -20.92
CA ALA A 896 -74.43 -29.14 -20.30
C ALA A 896 -74.60 -30.48 -19.58
N VAL A 897 -75.14 -30.44 -18.35
CA VAL A 897 -75.37 -31.64 -17.55
C VAL A 897 -76.35 -32.58 -18.25
N ASP A 898 -76.03 -33.89 -18.23
CA ASP A 898 -76.81 -34.96 -18.87
C ASP A 898 -76.93 -34.85 -20.41
N ILE A 899 -76.06 -34.04 -21.05
CA ILE A 899 -75.94 -33.96 -22.51
C ILE A 899 -74.60 -34.60 -22.94
N PRO A 900 -74.59 -35.52 -23.92
CA PRO A 900 -73.36 -36.14 -24.41
C PRO A 900 -72.46 -35.13 -25.14
N PHE A 901 -71.14 -35.29 -24.97
CA PHE A 901 -70.09 -34.52 -25.65
C PHE A 901 -68.88 -35.42 -25.95
N LEU A 902 -67.92 -34.95 -26.75
CA LEU A 902 -66.74 -35.71 -27.16
C LEU A 902 -65.46 -35.12 -26.56
N LEU A 903 -64.57 -36.01 -26.09
CA LEU A 903 -63.19 -35.72 -25.69
C LEU A 903 -62.25 -36.20 -26.79
N MET A 904 -61.49 -35.30 -27.39
CA MET A 904 -60.48 -35.63 -28.39
C MET A 904 -59.07 -35.47 -27.80
N THR A 905 -58.21 -36.46 -28.00
CA THR A 905 -56.79 -36.42 -27.59
C THR A 905 -55.89 -36.59 -28.82
N ASP A 906 -55.07 -35.58 -29.12
CA ASP A 906 -54.14 -35.57 -30.25
C ASP A 906 -52.71 -35.81 -29.72
N LEU A 907 -52.07 -36.90 -30.12
CA LEU A 907 -50.71 -37.31 -29.74
C LEU A 907 -49.74 -37.08 -30.91
N VAL A 908 -48.87 -36.07 -30.79
CA VAL A 908 -47.87 -35.72 -31.81
C VAL A 908 -46.50 -36.26 -31.40
N SER A 909 -45.84 -37.00 -32.29
CA SER A 909 -44.49 -37.53 -32.03
C SER A 909 -43.42 -36.44 -32.20
N LEU A 910 -42.64 -36.22 -31.14
CA LEU A 910 -41.49 -35.30 -31.16
C LEU A 910 -40.16 -36.05 -31.32
N SER A 911 -40.18 -37.38 -31.25
CA SER A 911 -38.99 -38.21 -31.43
C SER A 911 -38.54 -38.20 -32.90
N PRO A 912 -37.25 -38.01 -33.19
CA PRO A 912 -36.70 -38.15 -34.54
C PRO A 912 -36.67 -39.62 -35.00
N TRP A 913 -36.90 -40.55 -34.08
CA TRP A 913 -36.92 -41.99 -34.32
C TRP A 913 -38.35 -42.53 -34.28
N PRO A 914 -38.72 -43.49 -35.16
CA PRO A 914 -40.04 -44.11 -35.15
C PRO A 914 -40.38 -44.77 -33.79
N LEU A 915 -41.54 -44.40 -33.25
CA LEU A 915 -42.04 -44.93 -31.97
C LEU A 915 -43.23 -45.86 -32.21
N MET A 916 -43.21 -47.03 -31.60
CA MET A 916 -44.33 -47.97 -31.62
C MET A 916 -45.18 -47.76 -30.36
N LEU A 917 -46.44 -47.38 -30.55
CA LEU A 917 -47.45 -47.24 -29.50
C LEU A 917 -48.07 -48.60 -29.23
N SER A 918 -47.80 -49.16 -28.05
CA SER A 918 -48.33 -50.46 -27.66
C SER A 918 -49.78 -50.38 -27.23
N SER A 919 -50.16 -49.36 -26.46
CA SER A 919 -51.52 -49.14 -25.98
C SER A 919 -51.70 -47.73 -25.39
N SER A 920 -52.91 -47.20 -25.49
CA SER A 920 -53.39 -46.01 -24.78
C SER A 920 -54.52 -46.37 -23.81
N SER A 921 -54.67 -45.61 -22.72
CA SER A 921 -55.79 -45.79 -21.79
C SER A 921 -56.23 -44.46 -21.17
N LEU A 922 -57.55 -44.31 -21.01
CA LEU A 922 -58.17 -43.14 -20.41
C LEU A 922 -58.72 -43.49 -19.02
N GLN A 923 -58.16 -42.88 -17.98
CA GLN A 923 -58.60 -43.05 -16.60
C GLN A 923 -59.47 -41.87 -16.20
N LEU A 924 -60.79 -42.05 -16.24
CA LEU A 924 -61.78 -41.01 -15.88
C LEU A 924 -62.04 -40.97 -14.37
N LEU A 925 -62.28 -39.78 -13.82
CA LEU A 925 -62.61 -39.60 -12.40
C LEU A 925 -64.13 -39.46 -12.18
N THR A 926 -64.74 -38.40 -12.70
CA THR A 926 -66.14 -38.03 -12.41
C THR A 926 -67.09 -38.08 -13.62
N LEU A 927 -66.55 -38.17 -14.84
CA LEU A 927 -67.33 -38.27 -16.07
C LEU A 927 -67.67 -39.73 -16.37
N SER A 928 -68.87 -39.98 -16.89
CA SER A 928 -69.27 -41.29 -17.38
C SER A 928 -69.08 -41.38 -18.89
N SER A 929 -68.67 -42.54 -19.40
CA SER A 929 -68.68 -42.78 -20.85
C SER A 929 -70.08 -43.26 -21.27
N SER A 930 -70.53 -42.82 -22.44
CA SER A 930 -71.76 -43.34 -23.05
C SER A 930 -71.57 -44.71 -23.72
N THR A 931 -70.32 -45.17 -23.82
CA THR A 931 -69.92 -46.48 -24.37
C THR A 931 -69.43 -47.41 -23.25
N THR A 932 -69.75 -48.71 -23.34
CA THR A 932 -69.54 -49.69 -22.26
C THR A 932 -68.07 -50.06 -21.98
N GLN A 933 -67.15 -49.91 -22.95
CA GLN A 933 -65.71 -50.10 -22.77
C GLN A 933 -64.90 -49.09 -23.60
N LEU A 934 -63.94 -48.40 -22.97
CA LEU A 934 -62.99 -47.49 -23.63
C LEU A 934 -61.80 -48.30 -24.14
N GLN A 935 -61.81 -48.73 -25.40
CA GLN A 935 -60.68 -49.42 -26.04
C GLN A 935 -59.67 -48.42 -26.60
N SER A 936 -58.39 -48.82 -26.62
CA SER A 936 -57.31 -48.04 -27.24
C SER A 936 -57.49 -48.01 -28.76
N GLN A 937 -57.61 -46.82 -29.33
CA GLN A 937 -57.68 -46.60 -30.78
C GLN A 937 -56.27 -46.50 -31.40
N LEU A 938 -55.22 -46.34 -30.57
CA LEU A 938 -53.82 -46.23 -30.98
C LEU A 938 -53.00 -47.53 -30.84
N GLN A 939 -53.67 -48.66 -30.60
CA GLN A 939 -52.98 -49.92 -30.38
C GLN A 939 -52.14 -50.34 -31.61
N HIS A 940 -50.86 -50.63 -31.38
CA HIS A 940 -49.88 -51.04 -32.40
C HIS A 940 -49.63 -50.04 -33.54
N VAL A 941 -49.92 -48.77 -33.31
CA VAL A 941 -49.61 -47.69 -34.27
C VAL A 941 -48.13 -47.32 -34.18
N VAL A 942 -47.45 -47.23 -35.32
CA VAL A 942 -46.10 -46.65 -35.40
C VAL A 942 -46.23 -45.21 -35.85
N ILE A 943 -45.68 -44.28 -35.08
CA ILE A 943 -45.74 -42.85 -35.35
C ILE A 943 -44.33 -42.32 -35.66
N GLN A 944 -44.20 -41.63 -36.78
CA GLN A 944 -42.96 -40.95 -37.18
C GLN A 944 -42.94 -39.51 -36.65
N THR A 945 -41.78 -38.87 -36.74
CA THR A 945 -41.58 -37.48 -36.32
C THR A 945 -42.61 -36.54 -36.96
N GLY A 946 -43.34 -35.78 -36.14
CA GLY A 946 -44.33 -34.81 -36.58
C GLY A 946 -45.68 -35.38 -37.00
N GLU A 947 -45.83 -36.71 -37.07
CA GLU A 947 -47.15 -37.33 -37.26
C GLU A 947 -48.00 -37.19 -35.99
N CYS A 948 -49.32 -37.15 -36.19
CA CYS A 948 -50.31 -37.00 -35.11
C CYS A 948 -51.27 -38.19 -35.12
N ALA A 949 -51.45 -38.79 -33.95
CA ALA A 949 -52.42 -39.85 -33.72
C ALA A 949 -53.53 -39.34 -32.79
N SER A 950 -54.77 -39.31 -33.27
CA SER A 950 -55.91 -38.74 -32.54
C SER A 950 -56.87 -39.82 -32.06
N GLU A 951 -57.35 -39.71 -30.82
CA GLU A 951 -58.44 -40.54 -30.29
C GLU A 951 -59.64 -39.69 -29.92
N CYS A 952 -60.84 -40.27 -29.98
CA CYS A 952 -62.09 -39.60 -29.63
C CYS A 952 -62.94 -40.48 -28.70
N PHE A 953 -63.39 -39.90 -27.58
CA PHE A 953 -64.18 -40.59 -26.56
C PHE A 953 -65.50 -39.84 -26.30
N CYS A 954 -66.65 -40.52 -26.36
CA CYS A 954 -67.95 -39.90 -26.06
C CYS A 954 -68.26 -40.00 -24.56
N LEU A 955 -68.40 -38.84 -23.93
CA LEU A 955 -68.56 -38.67 -22.48
C LEU A 955 -69.89 -37.98 -22.17
N ARG A 956 -70.37 -38.19 -20.94
CA ARG A 956 -71.56 -37.54 -20.38
C ARG A 956 -71.33 -37.23 -18.91
N CYS A 957 -71.78 -36.05 -18.50
CA CYS A 957 -71.86 -35.69 -17.09
C CYS A 957 -73.17 -36.23 -16.48
N PRO A 958 -73.14 -37.11 -15.46
CA PRO A 958 -74.34 -37.69 -14.86
C PRO A 958 -75.24 -36.65 -14.18
N SER A 959 -76.56 -36.88 -14.22
CA SER A 959 -77.59 -36.06 -13.55
C SER A 959 -77.48 -36.22 -12.02
N GLY A 960 -77.37 -35.11 -11.27
CA GLY A 960 -77.20 -35.11 -9.80
C GLY A 960 -75.85 -34.61 -9.29
N THR A 961 -74.97 -34.13 -10.19
CA THR A 961 -73.68 -33.53 -9.83
C THR A 961 -73.88 -32.13 -9.21
N ASN A 962 -74.23 -32.08 -7.91
CA ASN A 962 -74.50 -30.82 -7.20
C ASN A 962 -73.22 -30.18 -6.64
N SER A 963 -73.11 -28.84 -6.82
CA SER A 963 -72.36 -27.84 -6.02
C SER A 963 -71.04 -27.21 -6.52
N ALA A 964 -70.48 -27.58 -7.68
CA ALA A 964 -69.33 -26.86 -8.25
C ALA A 964 -69.48 -26.65 -9.77
N ASN A 965 -69.16 -25.45 -10.26
CA ASN A 965 -69.21 -25.13 -11.69
C ASN A 965 -68.15 -25.88 -12.52
N THR A 966 -67.20 -26.62 -11.91
CA THR A 966 -66.14 -27.38 -12.61
C THR A 966 -65.95 -28.81 -12.09
N VAL A 967 -65.50 -29.71 -12.97
CA VAL A 967 -65.36 -31.15 -12.73
C VAL A 967 -64.01 -31.67 -13.28
N ALA A 968 -63.34 -32.58 -12.57
CA ALA A 968 -62.05 -33.15 -12.97
C ALA A 968 -62.20 -34.28 -14.01
N THR A 969 -61.40 -34.27 -15.08
CA THR A 969 -61.56 -35.27 -16.16
C THR A 969 -60.82 -36.58 -15.85
N GLY A 970 -59.52 -36.52 -15.49
CA GLY A 970 -58.71 -37.70 -15.18
C GLY A 970 -57.30 -37.69 -15.80
N GLN A 971 -56.80 -38.85 -16.23
CA GLN A 971 -55.47 -39.01 -16.85
C GLN A 971 -55.51 -39.83 -18.16
N TYR A 972 -54.56 -39.56 -19.05
CA TYR A 972 -54.33 -40.27 -20.30
C TYR A 972 -52.94 -40.91 -20.28
N LEU A 973 -52.88 -42.22 -20.49
CA LEU A 973 -51.64 -43.01 -20.38
C LEU A 973 -51.32 -43.67 -21.71
N VAL A 974 -50.05 -43.58 -22.12
CA VAL A 974 -49.55 -44.11 -23.41
C VAL A 974 -48.31 -44.95 -23.17
N SER A 975 -48.33 -46.20 -23.62
CA SER A 975 -47.20 -47.12 -23.52
C SER A 975 -46.52 -47.28 -24.87
N TRP A 976 -45.19 -47.13 -24.92
CA TRP A 976 -44.43 -47.01 -26.17
C TRP A 976 -43.00 -47.54 -26.05
N ARG A 977 -42.34 -47.76 -27.19
CA ARG A 977 -40.90 -48.03 -27.29
C ARG A 977 -40.35 -47.61 -28.65
N ARG A 978 -39.02 -47.52 -28.78
CA ARG A 978 -38.37 -47.36 -30.09
C ARG A 978 -38.60 -48.60 -30.94
N GLN A 979 -38.87 -48.41 -32.22
CA GLN A 979 -39.04 -49.53 -33.15
C GLN A 979 -37.77 -50.40 -33.26
N ALA A 980 -36.58 -49.78 -33.16
CA ALA A 980 -35.29 -50.46 -33.28
C ALA A 980 -34.94 -51.39 -32.11
N SER A 981 -35.62 -51.27 -30.96
CA SER A 981 -35.34 -52.06 -29.75
C SER A 981 -35.84 -53.51 -29.81
N GLY A 982 -36.57 -53.90 -30.86
CA GLY A 982 -37.12 -55.26 -31.02
C GLY A 982 -38.30 -55.59 -30.09
N PRO A 983 -38.86 -56.82 -30.17
CA PRO A 983 -40.03 -57.23 -29.39
C PRO A 983 -39.78 -57.41 -27.89
N ASP A 984 -38.53 -57.61 -27.48
CA ASP A 984 -38.12 -57.81 -26.08
C ASP A 984 -37.60 -56.51 -25.41
N GLY A 985 -37.60 -55.38 -26.14
CA GLY A 985 -37.18 -54.09 -25.61
C GLY A 985 -38.12 -53.56 -24.51
N PRO A 986 -37.59 -52.84 -23.51
CA PRO A 986 -38.37 -52.35 -22.37
C PRO A 986 -39.48 -51.39 -22.83
N LEU A 987 -40.68 -51.57 -22.30
CA LEU A 987 -41.83 -50.71 -22.58
C LEU A 987 -41.83 -49.50 -21.64
N ILE A 988 -41.99 -48.31 -22.20
CA ILE A 988 -41.96 -47.04 -21.48
C ILE A 988 -43.37 -46.48 -21.43
N GLN A 989 -43.80 -45.97 -20.27
CA GLN A 989 -45.12 -45.36 -20.09
C GLN A 989 -45.01 -43.85 -19.91
N THR A 990 -45.80 -43.10 -20.68
CA THR A 990 -45.97 -41.65 -20.56
C THR A 990 -47.38 -41.35 -20.05
N THR A 991 -47.47 -40.57 -18.97
CA THR A 991 -48.75 -40.17 -18.34
C THR A 991 -48.99 -38.68 -18.53
N VAL A 992 -50.20 -38.32 -18.97
CA VAL A 992 -50.66 -36.95 -19.23
C VAL A 992 -51.90 -36.66 -18.38
N SER A 993 -51.92 -35.54 -17.66
CA SER A 993 -53.09 -35.12 -16.87
C SER A 993 -54.10 -34.38 -17.74
N LEU A 994 -55.39 -34.70 -17.59
CA LEU A 994 -56.48 -34.09 -18.38
C LEU A 994 -57.03 -32.81 -17.72
N PRO A 995 -57.48 -31.82 -18.50
CA PRO A 995 -58.03 -30.56 -17.97
C PRO A 995 -59.38 -30.72 -17.26
N HIS A 996 -59.76 -29.75 -16.42
CA HIS A 996 -61.09 -29.68 -15.80
C HIS A 996 -62.15 -29.11 -16.76
N VAL A 997 -63.41 -29.53 -16.62
CA VAL A 997 -64.57 -29.13 -17.47
C VAL A 997 -65.55 -28.26 -16.69
N ILE A 998 -66.12 -27.21 -17.30
CA ILE A 998 -67.14 -26.33 -16.70
C ILE A 998 -68.56 -26.85 -17.02
N LEU A 999 -69.48 -26.81 -16.05
CA LEU A 999 -70.87 -27.30 -16.18
C LEU A 999 -71.89 -26.18 -16.44
N GLU A 1000 -72.88 -26.45 -17.29
CA GLU A 1000 -74.01 -25.55 -17.58
C GLU A 1000 -75.38 -26.23 -17.30
N SER A 1001 -76.30 -25.49 -16.67
CA SER A 1001 -77.66 -25.95 -16.37
C SER A 1001 -78.67 -25.37 -17.36
N VAL A 1002 -79.47 -26.23 -18.01
CA VAL A 1002 -80.44 -25.83 -19.04
C VAL A 1002 -81.86 -26.17 -18.56
N PRO A 1003 -82.74 -25.18 -18.32
CA PRO A 1003 -84.06 -25.41 -17.73
C PRO A 1003 -85.07 -26.05 -18.69
N VAL A 1004 -84.94 -25.77 -19.99
CA VAL A 1004 -85.82 -26.31 -21.02
C VAL A 1004 -84.96 -26.83 -22.16
N TYR A 1005 -85.21 -28.06 -22.59
CA TYR A 1005 -84.51 -28.65 -23.72
C TYR A 1005 -85.40 -28.63 -24.94
N ILE A 1006 -84.84 -28.20 -26.07
CA ILE A 1006 -85.58 -28.07 -27.32
C ILE A 1006 -84.99 -29.02 -28.35
N THR A 1007 -85.83 -29.86 -28.92
CA THR A 1007 -85.49 -30.62 -30.13
C THR A 1007 -86.41 -30.22 -31.26
N ALA A 1008 -85.92 -30.32 -32.49
CA ALA A 1008 -86.68 -29.96 -33.67
C ALA A 1008 -86.62 -31.12 -34.66
N ASP A 1009 -87.80 -31.54 -35.14
CA ASP A 1009 -87.93 -32.45 -36.24
C ASP A 1009 -88.15 -31.64 -37.51
N LEU A 1010 -87.17 -31.71 -38.40
CA LEU A 1010 -87.21 -31.11 -39.73
C LEU A 1010 -86.79 -32.16 -40.76
N PRO A 1011 -87.30 -32.07 -42.00
CA PRO A 1011 -86.81 -32.89 -43.09
C PRO A 1011 -85.34 -32.58 -43.38
N SER A 1012 -84.63 -33.52 -44.01
CA SER A 1012 -83.24 -33.34 -44.43
C SER A 1012 -83.03 -32.20 -45.45
N PHE A 1013 -84.09 -31.80 -46.17
CA PHE A 1013 -84.09 -30.68 -47.12
C PHE A 1013 -85.51 -30.16 -47.40
N GLY A 1014 -85.64 -28.92 -47.89
CA GLY A 1014 -86.88 -28.35 -48.45
C GLY A 1014 -86.84 -28.20 -49.97
N ARG A 1015 -87.96 -27.81 -50.62
CA ARG A 1015 -88.05 -27.51 -52.07
C ARG A 1015 -88.83 -26.23 -52.31
N VAL A 1016 -88.33 -25.34 -53.17
CA VAL A 1016 -88.98 -24.05 -53.48
C VAL A 1016 -90.43 -24.27 -53.90
N ARG A 1017 -91.34 -23.48 -53.30
CA ARG A 1017 -92.79 -23.52 -53.50
C ARG A 1017 -93.52 -24.79 -53.04
N GLU A 1018 -92.89 -25.60 -52.18
CA GLU A 1018 -93.51 -26.80 -51.57
C GLU A 1018 -93.47 -26.71 -50.04
N SER A 1019 -94.63 -26.74 -49.37
CA SER A 1019 -94.70 -26.62 -47.91
C SER A 1019 -94.21 -27.87 -47.20
N PHE A 1020 -93.42 -27.73 -46.14
CA PHE A 1020 -93.05 -28.84 -45.24
C PHE A 1020 -93.32 -28.49 -43.76
N PRO A 1021 -93.67 -29.50 -42.93
CA PRO A 1021 -93.88 -29.30 -41.50
C PRO A 1021 -92.54 -29.28 -40.74
N VAL A 1022 -92.43 -28.38 -39.76
CA VAL A 1022 -91.39 -28.38 -38.74
C VAL A 1022 -92.05 -28.51 -37.37
N ARG A 1023 -91.62 -29.50 -36.59
CA ARG A 1023 -92.13 -29.75 -35.24
C ARG A 1023 -91.07 -29.41 -34.22
N TYR A 1024 -91.38 -28.48 -33.34
CA TYR A 1024 -90.55 -28.18 -32.18
C TYR A 1024 -91.11 -28.88 -30.95
N HIS A 1025 -90.23 -29.56 -30.24
CA HIS A 1025 -90.49 -30.30 -29.01
C HIS A 1025 -89.78 -29.57 -27.86
N ILE A 1026 -90.57 -28.98 -26.97
CA ILE A 1026 -90.08 -28.15 -25.87
C ILE A 1026 -90.31 -28.92 -24.58
N GLU A 1027 -89.25 -29.53 -24.05
CA GLU A 1027 -89.27 -30.34 -22.83
C GLU A 1027 -88.91 -29.48 -21.61
N ASN A 1028 -89.80 -29.42 -20.64
CA ASN A 1028 -89.51 -28.78 -19.36
C ASN A 1028 -88.72 -29.73 -18.45
N ARG A 1029 -87.43 -29.45 -18.26
CA ARG A 1029 -86.53 -30.25 -17.41
C ARG A 1029 -86.49 -29.76 -15.96
N THR A 1030 -87.27 -28.75 -15.63
CA THR A 1030 -87.39 -28.25 -14.25
C THR A 1030 -88.50 -28.96 -13.50
N ALA A 1031 -88.39 -28.99 -12.16
CA ALA A 1031 -89.44 -29.48 -11.28
C ALA A 1031 -90.66 -28.52 -11.15
N LEU A 1032 -90.65 -27.37 -11.83
CA LEU A 1032 -91.68 -26.33 -11.75
C LEU A 1032 -92.40 -26.14 -13.09
N VAL A 1033 -93.68 -25.73 -13.03
CA VAL A 1033 -94.44 -25.39 -14.26
C VAL A 1033 -93.81 -24.15 -14.90
N GLN A 1034 -93.36 -24.29 -16.15
CA GLN A 1034 -92.74 -23.21 -16.91
C GLN A 1034 -93.77 -22.49 -17.76
N GLU A 1035 -93.77 -21.17 -17.68
CA GLU A 1035 -94.50 -20.33 -18.61
C GLU A 1035 -93.57 -20.00 -19.77
N VAL A 1036 -94.05 -20.19 -21.00
CA VAL A 1036 -93.24 -20.09 -22.21
C VAL A 1036 -93.94 -19.16 -23.18
N GLU A 1037 -93.22 -18.11 -23.56
CA GLU A 1037 -93.62 -17.18 -24.61
C GLU A 1037 -92.84 -17.52 -25.87
N ILE A 1038 -93.56 -17.80 -26.95
CA ILE A 1038 -92.98 -18.21 -28.22
C ILE A 1038 -93.39 -17.18 -29.27
N ALA A 1039 -92.40 -16.67 -30.00
CA ALA A 1039 -92.60 -15.79 -31.14
C ALA A 1039 -91.78 -16.29 -32.33
N VAL A 1040 -92.39 -16.34 -33.52
CA VAL A 1040 -91.70 -16.66 -34.78
C VAL A 1040 -91.43 -15.38 -35.54
N GLU A 1041 -90.16 -15.10 -35.79
CA GLU A 1041 -89.75 -13.99 -36.65
C GLU A 1041 -89.84 -14.39 -38.13
N PRO A 1042 -90.35 -13.49 -38.99
CA PRO A 1042 -90.44 -13.76 -40.42
C PRO A 1042 -89.04 -13.90 -41.05
N SER A 1043 -88.92 -14.76 -42.05
CA SER A 1043 -87.72 -14.91 -42.88
C SER A 1043 -88.07 -14.57 -44.32
N ASP A 1044 -87.26 -13.76 -45.00
CA ASP A 1044 -87.50 -13.38 -46.41
C ASP A 1044 -87.48 -14.60 -47.34
N ALA A 1045 -86.82 -15.68 -46.94
CA ALA A 1045 -86.72 -16.93 -47.70
C ALA A 1045 -87.93 -17.86 -47.50
N PHE A 1046 -88.81 -17.61 -46.52
CA PHE A 1046 -89.92 -18.50 -46.18
C PHE A 1046 -91.20 -17.74 -45.81
N MET A 1047 -92.32 -18.14 -46.42
CA MET A 1047 -93.63 -17.92 -45.80
C MET A 1047 -93.89 -19.03 -44.78
N PHE A 1048 -94.64 -18.76 -43.71
CA PHE A 1048 -95.03 -19.80 -42.77
C PHE A 1048 -96.49 -19.72 -42.36
N SER A 1049 -97.03 -20.87 -41.99
CA SER A 1049 -98.37 -21.06 -41.40
C SER A 1049 -98.21 -21.65 -40.00
N GLY A 1050 -98.77 -20.98 -39.00
CA GLY A 1050 -98.74 -21.36 -37.58
C GLY A 1050 -98.94 -20.17 -36.64
N LEU A 1051 -98.90 -20.42 -35.33
CA LEU A 1051 -99.05 -19.36 -34.32
C LEU A 1051 -97.80 -18.46 -34.30
N LYS A 1052 -97.91 -17.27 -34.90
CA LYS A 1052 -96.81 -16.30 -34.96
C LYS A 1052 -96.35 -15.86 -33.56
N GLN A 1053 -97.28 -15.70 -32.62
CA GLN A 1053 -96.97 -15.44 -31.22
C GLN A 1053 -97.96 -16.18 -30.33
N VAL A 1054 -97.46 -16.92 -29.33
CA VAL A 1054 -98.26 -17.68 -28.37
C VAL A 1054 -97.61 -17.66 -26.99
N ARG A 1055 -98.43 -17.60 -25.95
CA ARG A 1055 -98.02 -17.82 -24.56
C ARG A 1055 -98.72 -19.07 -24.03
N LEU A 1056 -97.95 -20.01 -23.50
CA LEU A 1056 -98.45 -21.29 -23.00
C LEU A 1056 -97.71 -21.72 -21.73
N ARG A 1057 -98.19 -22.76 -21.05
CA ARG A 1057 -97.58 -23.32 -19.84
C ARG A 1057 -97.24 -24.79 -20.06
N ILE A 1058 -96.04 -25.21 -19.69
CA ILE A 1058 -95.53 -26.58 -19.80
C ILE A 1058 -95.30 -27.15 -18.39
N LEU A 1059 -95.91 -28.29 -18.07
CA LEU A 1059 -95.80 -28.93 -16.76
C LEU A 1059 -94.39 -29.52 -16.53
N PRO A 1060 -93.93 -29.68 -15.27
CA PRO A 1060 -92.64 -30.31 -14.95
C PRO A 1060 -92.45 -31.67 -15.62
N GLY A 1061 -91.30 -31.89 -16.26
CA GLY A 1061 -90.96 -33.17 -16.91
C GLY A 1061 -91.81 -33.52 -18.14
N THR A 1062 -92.71 -32.62 -18.57
CA THR A 1062 -93.54 -32.83 -19.75
C THR A 1062 -93.01 -32.06 -20.95
N GLN A 1063 -93.47 -32.46 -22.13
CA GLN A 1063 -93.08 -31.85 -23.40
C GLN A 1063 -94.29 -31.22 -24.07
N GLN A 1064 -94.11 -29.99 -24.57
CA GLN A 1064 -95.08 -29.32 -25.43
C GLN A 1064 -94.60 -29.33 -26.88
N GLN A 1065 -95.52 -29.64 -27.80
CA GLN A 1065 -95.24 -29.66 -29.23
C GLN A 1065 -95.83 -28.44 -29.94
N MET A 1066 -95.03 -27.85 -30.84
CA MET A 1066 -95.43 -26.74 -31.71
C MET A 1066 -95.20 -27.14 -33.18
N LEU A 1067 -96.24 -27.05 -34.01
CA LEU A 1067 -96.17 -27.38 -35.44
C LEU A 1067 -96.26 -26.10 -36.28
N TYR A 1068 -95.28 -25.91 -37.16
CA TYR A 1068 -95.26 -24.84 -38.16
C TYR A 1068 -95.09 -25.44 -39.55
N ASN A 1069 -95.87 -24.96 -40.52
CA ASN A 1069 -95.68 -25.34 -41.92
C ASN A 1069 -94.91 -24.22 -42.64
N TYR A 1070 -93.71 -24.54 -43.12
CA TYR A 1070 -92.82 -23.61 -43.80
C TYR A 1070 -92.92 -23.80 -45.31
N TYR A 1071 -93.02 -22.68 -46.02
CA TYR A 1071 -93.15 -22.60 -47.47
C TYR A 1071 -91.97 -21.80 -48.04
N PRO A 1072 -90.92 -22.47 -48.52
CA PRO A 1072 -89.72 -21.83 -49.02
C PRO A 1072 -89.96 -21.09 -50.34
N LEU A 1073 -89.42 -19.87 -50.43
CA LEU A 1073 -89.45 -19.00 -51.60
C LEU A 1073 -88.14 -19.02 -52.39
N MET A 1074 -87.02 -19.31 -51.72
CA MET A 1074 -85.67 -19.25 -52.29
C MET A 1074 -84.95 -20.59 -52.20
N ALA A 1075 -84.14 -20.94 -53.21
CA ALA A 1075 -83.28 -22.12 -53.21
C ALA A 1075 -81.92 -21.85 -52.54
N GLY A 1076 -81.19 -22.88 -52.15
CA GLY A 1076 -79.88 -22.81 -51.48
C GLY A 1076 -79.95 -23.13 -49.98
N TYR A 1077 -78.85 -22.91 -49.27
CA TYR A 1077 -78.81 -23.03 -47.81
C TYR A 1077 -79.52 -21.83 -47.19
N GLN A 1078 -80.77 -22.00 -46.76
CA GLN A 1078 -81.64 -20.91 -46.34
C GLN A 1078 -81.87 -20.93 -44.82
N THR A 1079 -81.92 -19.72 -44.24
CA THR A 1079 -82.18 -19.53 -42.81
C THR A 1079 -83.67 -19.76 -42.53
N LEU A 1080 -83.95 -20.69 -41.62
CA LEU A 1080 -85.31 -21.02 -41.19
C LEU A 1080 -85.93 -19.83 -40.43
N PRO A 1081 -87.27 -19.61 -40.50
CA PRO A 1081 -87.96 -18.67 -39.63
C PRO A 1081 -87.57 -18.90 -38.16
N GLN A 1082 -87.09 -17.84 -37.49
CA GLN A 1082 -86.47 -17.99 -36.18
C GLN A 1082 -87.52 -18.13 -35.08
N LEU A 1083 -87.47 -19.26 -34.35
CA LEU A 1083 -88.29 -19.50 -33.17
C LEU A 1083 -87.61 -18.86 -31.94
N ASN A 1084 -88.15 -17.76 -31.45
CA ASN A 1084 -87.73 -17.15 -30.20
C ASN A 1084 -88.57 -17.72 -29.05
N VAL A 1085 -87.89 -18.38 -28.12
CA VAL A 1085 -88.48 -18.96 -26.92
C VAL A 1085 -88.00 -18.17 -25.70
N CYS A 1086 -88.92 -17.51 -25.02
CA CYS A 1086 -88.68 -16.74 -23.81
C CYS A 1086 -89.35 -17.42 -22.62
N LEU A 1087 -88.64 -17.47 -21.49
CA LEU A 1087 -89.13 -18.05 -20.24
C LEU A 1087 -89.32 -16.92 -19.22
N PRO A 1088 -90.53 -16.33 -19.06
CA PRO A 1088 -90.73 -15.16 -18.19
C PRO A 1088 -90.40 -15.41 -16.72
N ARG A 1089 -90.49 -16.67 -16.27
CA ARG A 1089 -90.17 -17.09 -14.90
C ARG A 1089 -88.69 -17.37 -14.67
N CYS A 1090 -87.87 -17.35 -15.72
CA CYS A 1090 -86.44 -17.54 -15.66
C CYS A 1090 -85.77 -16.46 -16.54
N PRO A 1091 -85.80 -15.18 -16.12
CA PRO A 1091 -85.27 -14.08 -16.92
C PRO A 1091 -83.76 -14.19 -17.17
N ASP A 1092 -83.03 -14.92 -16.31
CA ASP A 1092 -81.59 -15.21 -16.46
C ASP A 1092 -81.29 -16.34 -17.48
N SER A 1093 -82.32 -17.02 -18.00
CA SER A 1093 -82.15 -18.01 -19.06
C SER A 1093 -81.99 -17.28 -20.39
N ASN A 1094 -80.72 -17.06 -20.78
CA ASN A 1094 -80.36 -16.45 -22.06
C ASN A 1094 -81.15 -17.11 -23.21
N SER A 1095 -82.00 -16.34 -23.88
CA SER A 1095 -82.66 -16.78 -25.12
C SER A 1095 -81.64 -17.29 -26.16
N LEU A 1096 -80.42 -16.75 -26.12
CA LEU A 1096 -79.24 -17.19 -26.87
C LEU A 1096 -78.76 -18.62 -26.53
N ALA A 1097 -78.81 -19.06 -25.27
CA ALA A 1097 -78.37 -20.39 -24.86
C ALA A 1097 -79.36 -21.49 -25.31
N LEU A 1098 -80.64 -21.14 -25.47
CA LEU A 1098 -81.64 -22.05 -26.03
C LEU A 1098 -81.55 -22.12 -27.57
N ARG A 1099 -81.06 -21.05 -28.23
CA ARG A 1099 -80.86 -21.03 -29.70
C ARG A 1099 -79.88 -22.09 -30.20
N ARG A 1100 -78.91 -22.56 -29.41
CA ARG A 1100 -77.96 -23.62 -29.84
C ARG A 1100 -78.62 -24.97 -30.09
N PHE A 1101 -79.77 -25.20 -29.46
CA PHE A 1101 -80.55 -26.42 -29.65
C PHE A 1101 -81.50 -26.30 -30.85
N LEU A 1102 -81.69 -25.10 -31.38
CA LEU A 1102 -82.55 -24.85 -32.53
C LEU A 1102 -81.77 -24.97 -33.86
N PRO A 1103 -82.38 -25.60 -34.88
CA PRO A 1103 -81.84 -25.63 -36.22
C PRO A 1103 -81.92 -24.22 -36.82
N GLN A 1104 -80.81 -23.72 -37.35
CA GLN A 1104 -80.76 -22.36 -37.90
C GLN A 1104 -80.96 -22.35 -39.43
N HIS A 1105 -80.52 -23.40 -40.11
CA HIS A 1105 -80.51 -23.45 -41.56
C HIS A 1105 -81.02 -24.80 -42.07
N ILE A 1106 -81.62 -24.77 -43.25
CA ILE A 1106 -81.95 -25.97 -44.02
C ILE A 1106 -81.56 -25.74 -45.48
N PHE A 1107 -81.12 -26.79 -46.17
CA PHE A 1107 -80.91 -26.72 -47.61
C PHE A 1107 -82.25 -26.83 -48.35
N VAL A 1108 -82.57 -25.83 -49.18
CA VAL A 1108 -83.75 -25.78 -50.03
C VAL A 1108 -83.35 -26.02 -51.49
N LYS A 1109 -83.91 -27.04 -52.11
CA LYS A 1109 -83.67 -27.35 -53.52
C LYS A 1109 -84.54 -26.45 -54.44
N PRO A 1110 -84.04 -26.01 -55.61
CA PRO A 1110 -84.86 -25.29 -56.59
C PRO A 1110 -85.94 -26.20 -57.17
N GLN A 1111 -87.04 -25.60 -57.64
CA GLN A 1111 -88.08 -26.34 -58.38
C GLN A 1111 -87.60 -26.54 -59.83
N GLY A 1112 -87.41 -27.79 -60.26
CA GLY A 1112 -86.95 -28.10 -61.62
C GLY A 1112 -88.03 -27.82 -62.67
N ARG A 1113 -87.66 -27.31 -63.86
CA ARG A 1113 -88.56 -27.20 -65.02
C ARG A 1113 -88.99 -28.61 -65.46
N GLN A 1114 -90.29 -28.86 -65.63
CA GLN A 1114 -90.75 -30.04 -66.35
C GLN A 1114 -90.43 -29.88 -67.84
N LEU A 1115 -90.00 -30.96 -68.48
CA LEU A 1115 -89.23 -30.95 -69.74
C LEU A 1115 -90.07 -30.91 -71.03
N ASP A 1116 -91.41 -30.84 -70.95
CA ASP A 1116 -92.29 -30.94 -72.14
C ASP A 1116 -93.23 -29.72 -72.30
N ASP A 1117 -92.66 -28.55 -72.58
CA ASP A 1117 -93.41 -27.48 -73.25
C ASP A 1117 -92.51 -26.78 -74.28
N THR A 1118 -92.61 -27.23 -75.54
CA THR A 1118 -92.05 -26.54 -76.71
C THR A 1118 -93.12 -25.63 -77.31
N SER A 1119 -93.22 -24.39 -76.83
CA SER A 1119 -93.72 -23.26 -77.62
C SER A 1119 -93.26 -21.92 -77.02
N ILE A 1120 -92.92 -21.00 -77.92
CA ILE A 1120 -92.53 -19.62 -77.66
C ILE A 1120 -93.77 -18.79 -77.32
N ALA A 1121 -93.68 -17.91 -76.31
CA ALA A 1121 -94.19 -16.52 -76.25
C ALA A 1121 -94.76 -16.12 -74.86
N ALA A 1122 -94.37 -14.90 -74.46
CA ALA A 1122 -94.82 -14.10 -73.30
C ALA A 1122 -94.30 -14.47 -71.90
N ALA A 1123 -93.33 -13.67 -71.42
CA ALA A 1123 -93.30 -12.97 -70.12
C ALA A 1123 -91.87 -12.50 -69.81
#